data_AF-A0A371BQG9-F1
#
_entry.id   AF-A0A371BQG9-F1
#
_cell.length_a   1.000
_cell.length_b   1.000
_cell.length_c   1.000
_cell.angle_alpha   90.00
_cell.angle_beta   90.00
_cell.angle_gamma   90.00
#
_symmetry.space_group_name_H-M   'P 1'
#
loop_
_entity.id
_entity.type
_entity.pdbx_description
1 polymer ?
#
loop_
_entity_poly.entity_id
_entity_poly.type
_entity_poly.pdbx_seq_one_letter_code
_entity_poly.pdbx_strand_id
1 'polypeptide(L)'
;MPTFGIQGLDVSGHQPSVDWQQQWNMGARFAYVKATEGNYYTNPSYGSQYQGARNVGMIRGAYHFAIPNWSSGADQARYFVQNGGGWSGDGYTMPPVLDFEFNPYEGRTINGFYFGNTCYNMSPAQLQTWVRDFGNTVQSLTGRLPVIYTNTSWWNQCLGNPAGFGDYPLWIAAYPDAPTNNAGPVPTASWGTYSIWQYSSTGPFAGDSNVWNGDYAGLKAFATSGVPPAAVKAIDAFRASMPSLGAPTSTIICGLRDGGCFRGYEAGIVMWSPTAGAQPSLAGPIRDAWARKGYENGQMGYPVSGVICGLKNGGCFQNYQGGSIMWSPSTGAALVPFGAIREHWAAQGYENGGLGYPLSDQVCGLKSGGCFQLFQAGSVLWSPATGARLVKPGPVMEAWGRAGYENGLLGYPNAEANCTSSFCTQNFSGGVVAWTPTSGAWPVFMGMGETWKASRTKGEPIGFPVAGEVCGLRGGGCYQLFQGGALLFSPATGAHTLTGRILDYWQKSGFENGRLGYPAGPASCGAVQTECRQAFEKGVVGYSAATAPETVAAGPMAAGWERLGWGAGSLGYPTSGQYCGLKDGGCFQMFAKGALMYSPATGAQPSLLGPIRDLWQKTGFENGSLGYPASDVICGLVDGGCFQNYSSGTVMWSAGSGANAVMFGPVRDAWVSTGFEGGKLGYPVSGQICGLRNNGCFQNFAKGTVMYSPATGAQALTSTPIRERWGASGYESGSLGYPTSGTICGLRNDGCFQNFEKGTVMWSSASGAHLIVPGPIQQSWAGQGFEAGALGYPTSSQTCTADRSSCSQTFQGGSITWTTAGGARTTLR
;
A
#
# COMPACT_ATOMS: atom_id res chain seq x y z
N MET A 1 -7.79 -80.59 -28.59
CA MET A 1 -7.47 -79.16 -28.67
C MET A 1 -8.73 -78.36 -28.37
N PRO A 2 -8.68 -77.39 -27.44
CA PRO A 2 -9.79 -76.48 -27.17
C PRO A 2 -10.19 -75.71 -28.43
N THR A 3 -11.50 -75.50 -28.63
CA THR A 3 -12.03 -74.80 -29.81
C THR A 3 -12.19 -73.29 -29.61
N PHE A 4 -11.76 -72.78 -28.46
CA PHE A 4 -11.80 -71.37 -28.10
C PHE A 4 -10.39 -70.81 -27.94
N GLY A 5 -10.32 -69.50 -27.78
CA GLY A 5 -9.10 -68.82 -27.39
C GLY A 5 -8.04 -68.76 -28.49
N ILE A 6 -6.92 -68.12 -28.16
CA ILE A 6 -5.76 -68.10 -29.04
C ILE A 6 -4.85 -69.24 -28.66
N GLN A 7 -4.37 -69.97 -29.66
CA GLN A 7 -3.55 -71.15 -29.45
C GLN A 7 -2.09 -70.74 -29.36
N GLY A 8 -1.36 -71.43 -28.49
CA GLY A 8 0.05 -71.18 -28.27
C GLY A 8 0.73 -72.41 -27.72
N LEU A 9 2.00 -72.25 -27.42
CA LEU A 9 2.82 -73.32 -26.89
C LEU A 9 3.80 -72.78 -25.85
N ASP A 10 4.39 -73.68 -25.10
CA ASP A 10 5.60 -73.37 -24.36
C ASP A 10 6.67 -74.43 -24.63
N VAL A 11 7.93 -73.99 -24.60
CA VAL A 11 9.08 -74.82 -24.94
C VAL A 11 10.21 -74.58 -23.95
N SER A 12 11.07 -75.59 -23.81
CA SER A 12 12.21 -75.57 -22.90
C SER A 12 13.45 -76.14 -23.57
N GLY A 13 14.50 -76.41 -22.78
CA GLY A 13 15.69 -77.13 -23.26
C GLY A 13 15.40 -78.53 -23.80
N HIS A 14 14.21 -79.10 -23.53
CA HIS A 14 13.78 -80.38 -24.10
C HIS A 14 13.48 -80.33 -25.61
N GLN A 15 13.25 -79.15 -26.17
CA GLN A 15 13.10 -78.93 -27.61
C GLN A 15 14.31 -78.17 -28.18
N PRO A 16 15.46 -78.83 -28.44
CA PRO A 16 16.70 -78.15 -28.82
C PRO A 16 16.56 -77.29 -30.09
N SER A 17 15.63 -77.65 -30.98
CA SER A 17 15.22 -76.88 -32.14
C SER A 17 13.70 -76.93 -32.31
N VAL A 18 13.09 -75.82 -32.72
CA VAL A 18 11.64 -75.72 -32.99
C VAL A 18 11.44 -75.16 -34.39
N ASP A 19 10.67 -75.86 -35.22
CA ASP A 19 10.20 -75.30 -36.50
C ASP A 19 9.05 -74.33 -36.23
N TRP A 20 9.41 -73.08 -35.95
CA TRP A 20 8.46 -72.02 -35.62
C TRP A 20 7.48 -71.71 -36.75
N GLN A 21 7.89 -71.87 -38.00
CA GLN A 21 7.01 -71.62 -39.15
C GLN A 21 5.94 -72.70 -39.22
N GLN A 22 6.31 -73.96 -38.98
CA GLN A 22 5.34 -75.04 -38.85
C GLN A 22 4.37 -74.79 -37.69
N GLN A 23 4.86 -74.38 -36.51
CA GLN A 23 3.98 -74.08 -35.37
C GLN A 23 2.98 -72.95 -35.70
N TRP A 24 3.44 -71.90 -36.38
CA TRP A 24 2.59 -70.82 -36.86
C TRP A 24 1.53 -71.32 -37.86
N ASN A 25 1.92 -72.17 -38.81
CA ASN A 25 1.02 -72.75 -39.81
C ASN A 25 -0.03 -73.68 -39.16
N MET A 26 0.31 -74.33 -38.04
CA MET A 26 -0.61 -75.13 -37.23
C MET A 26 -1.57 -74.27 -36.37
N GLY A 27 -1.39 -72.94 -36.35
CA GLY A 27 -2.30 -72.01 -35.70
C GLY A 27 -1.79 -71.39 -34.39
N ALA A 28 -0.57 -71.69 -33.94
CA ALA A 28 0.00 -71.04 -32.77
C ALA A 28 0.27 -69.55 -33.04
N ARG A 29 -0.01 -68.70 -32.05
CA ARG A 29 0.15 -67.24 -32.13
C ARG A 29 0.87 -66.63 -30.93
N PHE A 30 1.12 -67.41 -29.88
CA PHE A 30 2.05 -67.04 -28.83
C PHE A 30 2.91 -68.19 -28.36
N ALA A 31 4.05 -67.86 -27.76
CA ALA A 31 4.94 -68.83 -27.13
C ALA A 31 5.47 -68.34 -25.77
N TYR A 32 5.59 -69.23 -24.79
CA TYR A 32 6.47 -69.02 -23.64
C TYR A 32 7.72 -69.89 -23.76
N VAL A 33 8.88 -69.35 -23.39
CA VAL A 33 10.16 -70.08 -23.50
C VAL A 33 10.84 -70.12 -22.14
N LYS A 34 11.27 -71.30 -21.69
CA LYS A 34 12.02 -71.44 -20.44
C LYS A 34 13.31 -70.66 -20.57
N ALA A 35 13.49 -69.63 -19.76
CA ALA A 35 14.76 -68.89 -19.73
C ALA A 35 15.70 -69.48 -18.69
N THR A 36 15.18 -69.78 -17.51
CA THR A 36 15.99 -70.10 -16.33
C THR A 36 15.33 -71.14 -15.43
N GLU A 37 16.14 -71.81 -14.62
CA GLU A 37 15.72 -72.70 -13.54
C GLU A 37 16.66 -72.52 -12.35
N GLY A 38 16.09 -72.33 -11.16
CA GLY A 38 16.88 -71.91 -9.99
C GLY A 38 17.71 -70.66 -10.31
N ASN A 39 18.75 -70.39 -9.52
CA ASN A 39 19.69 -69.30 -9.82
C ASN A 39 20.98 -69.80 -10.51
N TYR A 40 20.93 -70.94 -11.20
CA TYR A 40 22.11 -71.62 -11.74
C TYR A 40 21.97 -72.11 -13.19
N TYR A 41 20.76 -72.35 -13.69
CA TYR A 41 20.56 -72.85 -15.05
C TYR A 41 19.99 -71.76 -15.96
N THR A 42 20.60 -71.58 -17.13
CA THR A 42 20.02 -70.86 -18.27
C THR A 42 19.78 -71.85 -19.40
N ASN A 43 18.64 -71.76 -20.07
CA ASN A 43 18.36 -72.58 -21.25
C ASN A 43 19.29 -72.20 -22.42
N PRO A 44 20.18 -73.11 -22.89
CA PRO A 44 21.11 -72.79 -23.97
C PRO A 44 20.43 -72.45 -25.30
N SER A 45 19.22 -72.99 -25.53
CA SER A 45 18.42 -72.70 -26.72
C SER A 45 17.50 -71.49 -26.54
N TYR A 46 17.52 -70.79 -25.39
CA TYR A 46 16.58 -69.71 -25.09
C TYR A 46 16.57 -68.63 -26.17
N GLY A 47 17.75 -68.13 -26.57
CA GLY A 47 17.85 -67.06 -27.56
C GLY A 47 17.23 -67.44 -28.91
N SER A 48 17.53 -68.65 -29.41
CA SER A 48 17.00 -69.12 -30.70
C SER A 48 15.51 -69.46 -30.63
N GLN A 49 15.03 -69.99 -29.50
CA GLN A 49 13.61 -70.27 -29.29
C GLN A 49 12.79 -68.98 -29.14
N TYR A 50 13.23 -68.06 -28.29
CA TYR A 50 12.52 -66.81 -27.99
C TYR A 50 12.45 -65.89 -29.21
N GLN A 51 13.57 -65.72 -29.93
CA GLN A 51 13.58 -64.94 -31.17
C GLN A 51 12.96 -65.70 -32.34
N GLY A 52 13.12 -67.02 -32.43
CA GLY A 52 12.50 -67.83 -33.47
C GLY A 52 10.98 -67.72 -33.48
N ALA A 53 10.35 -67.77 -32.30
CA ALA A 53 8.91 -67.51 -32.14
C ALA A 53 8.54 -66.10 -32.61
N ARG A 54 9.34 -65.08 -32.24
CA ARG A 54 9.09 -63.70 -32.66
C ARG A 54 9.21 -63.50 -34.17
N ASN A 55 10.17 -64.16 -34.80
CA ASN A 55 10.48 -64.02 -36.22
C ASN A 55 9.33 -64.47 -37.11
N VAL A 56 8.55 -65.46 -36.67
CA VAL A 56 7.33 -65.89 -37.38
C VAL A 56 6.08 -65.09 -36.99
N GLY A 57 6.22 -64.10 -36.11
CA GLY A 57 5.16 -63.16 -35.73
C GLY A 57 4.46 -63.47 -34.40
N MET A 58 4.91 -64.44 -33.62
CA MET A 58 4.27 -64.77 -32.34
C MET A 58 4.53 -63.70 -31.28
N ILE A 59 3.52 -63.49 -30.43
CA ILE A 59 3.68 -62.84 -29.13
C ILE A 59 4.48 -63.81 -28.25
N ARG A 60 5.50 -63.35 -27.54
CA ARG A 60 6.38 -64.24 -26.78
C ARG A 60 6.60 -63.76 -25.36
N GLY A 61 6.83 -64.71 -24.47
CA GLY A 61 7.19 -64.47 -23.09
C GLY A 61 8.24 -65.48 -22.64
N ALA A 62 8.79 -65.25 -21.46
CA ALA A 62 9.73 -66.16 -20.86
C ALA A 62 9.18 -66.66 -19.54
N TYR A 63 9.58 -67.87 -19.14
CA TYR A 63 9.25 -68.43 -17.85
C TYR A 63 10.48 -68.91 -17.09
N HIS A 64 10.33 -68.97 -15.78
CA HIS A 64 11.33 -69.41 -14.83
C HIS A 64 10.80 -70.57 -14.00
N PHE A 65 11.48 -71.72 -14.06
CA PHE A 65 11.15 -72.88 -13.24
C PHE A 65 11.72 -72.71 -11.83
N ALA A 66 10.84 -72.63 -10.84
CA ALA A 66 11.24 -72.35 -9.47
C ALA A 66 11.87 -73.57 -8.79
N ILE A 67 12.94 -73.34 -8.02
CA ILE A 67 13.49 -74.32 -7.07
C ILE A 67 13.49 -73.67 -5.67
N PRO A 68 12.36 -73.67 -4.94
CA PRO A 68 12.16 -72.77 -3.81
C PRO A 68 13.05 -73.06 -2.60
N ASN A 69 13.44 -74.32 -2.41
CA ASN A 69 14.32 -74.75 -1.33
C ASN A 69 15.81 -74.52 -1.62
N TRP A 70 16.17 -74.11 -2.84
CA TRP A 70 17.55 -73.84 -3.24
C TRP A 70 18.01 -72.41 -2.91
N SER A 71 17.17 -71.41 -3.18
CA SER A 71 17.47 -69.99 -2.93
C SER A 71 16.19 -69.17 -2.74
N SER A 72 16.32 -67.90 -2.35
CA SER A 72 15.17 -67.00 -2.17
C SER A 72 14.42 -66.72 -3.47
N GLY A 73 13.16 -66.28 -3.34
CA GLY A 73 12.33 -65.86 -4.47
C GLY A 73 12.91 -64.64 -5.16
N ALA A 74 13.41 -63.67 -4.39
CA ALA A 74 14.07 -62.50 -4.94
C ALA A 74 15.33 -62.84 -5.75
N ASP A 75 16.14 -63.79 -5.31
CA ASP A 75 17.36 -64.18 -6.05
C ASP A 75 17.03 -64.86 -7.36
N GLN A 76 16.04 -65.75 -7.36
CA GLN A 76 15.55 -66.40 -8.59
C GLN A 76 14.87 -65.39 -9.52
N ALA A 77 14.12 -64.42 -8.99
CA ALA A 77 13.53 -63.34 -9.77
C ALA A 77 14.59 -62.46 -10.45
N ARG A 78 15.65 -62.05 -9.72
CA ARG A 78 16.76 -61.28 -10.30
C ARG A 78 17.48 -62.08 -11.38
N TYR A 79 17.78 -63.34 -11.10
CA TYR A 79 18.44 -64.24 -12.05
C TYR A 79 17.61 -64.43 -13.33
N PHE A 80 16.30 -64.63 -13.17
CA PHE A 80 15.38 -64.73 -14.29
C PHE A 80 15.33 -63.47 -15.13
N VAL A 81 15.09 -62.31 -14.50
CA VAL A 81 14.96 -61.04 -15.21
C VAL A 81 16.23 -60.66 -15.96
N GLN A 82 17.40 -61.00 -15.42
CA GLN A 82 18.70 -60.78 -16.07
C GLN A 82 18.95 -61.67 -17.29
N ASN A 83 18.38 -62.88 -17.31
CA ASN A 83 18.69 -63.91 -18.30
C ASN A 83 17.52 -64.22 -19.25
N GLY A 84 16.45 -63.42 -19.24
CA GLY A 84 15.29 -63.62 -20.09
C GLY A 84 14.44 -62.38 -20.33
N GLY A 85 13.56 -62.49 -21.33
CA GLY A 85 12.35 -61.69 -21.53
C GLY A 85 12.49 -60.31 -22.17
N GLY A 86 13.64 -59.64 -22.12
CA GLY A 86 13.86 -58.35 -22.80
C GLY A 86 12.81 -57.29 -22.46
N TRP A 87 12.32 -57.32 -21.22
CA TRP A 87 11.01 -56.86 -20.76
C TRP A 87 10.60 -55.46 -21.25
N SER A 88 9.53 -55.42 -22.05
CA SER A 88 8.95 -54.19 -22.59
C SER A 88 7.43 -54.33 -22.70
N GLY A 89 6.71 -53.20 -22.81
CA GLY A 89 5.28 -53.15 -23.11
C GLY A 89 5.02 -53.00 -24.61
N ASP A 90 5.77 -53.71 -25.46
CA ASP A 90 5.75 -53.55 -26.92
C ASP A 90 4.58 -54.26 -27.63
N GLY A 91 3.68 -54.89 -26.86
CA GLY A 91 2.57 -55.70 -27.38
C GLY A 91 3.01 -57.04 -27.96
N TYR A 92 4.30 -57.37 -27.90
CA TYR A 92 4.84 -58.66 -28.28
C TYR A 92 5.48 -59.38 -27.09
N THR A 93 5.81 -58.68 -26.01
CA THR A 93 6.54 -59.16 -24.84
C THR A 93 5.56 -59.39 -23.70
N MET A 94 5.20 -60.65 -23.46
CA MET A 94 4.28 -61.03 -22.38
C MET A 94 4.91 -60.83 -21.00
N PRO A 95 4.11 -60.75 -19.91
CA PRO A 95 4.65 -60.65 -18.57
C PRO A 95 5.58 -61.83 -18.25
N PRO A 96 6.56 -61.66 -17.34
CA PRO A 96 7.37 -62.76 -16.85
C PRO A 96 6.49 -63.86 -16.24
N VAL A 97 6.87 -65.13 -16.36
CA VAL A 97 6.12 -66.24 -15.73
C VAL A 97 6.96 -66.88 -14.63
N LEU A 98 6.34 -67.04 -13.47
CA LEU A 98 6.79 -67.93 -12.42
C LEU A 98 6.14 -69.30 -12.63
N ASP A 99 6.95 -70.29 -12.96
CA ASP A 99 6.55 -71.69 -13.03
C ASP A 99 6.77 -72.34 -11.65
N PHE A 100 5.65 -72.59 -10.96
CA PHE A 100 5.59 -72.99 -9.56
C PHE A 100 4.72 -74.24 -9.42
N GLU A 101 5.36 -75.39 -9.54
CA GLU A 101 4.66 -76.68 -9.65
C GLU A 101 5.39 -77.83 -8.95
N PHE A 102 4.87 -79.05 -9.16
CA PHE A 102 5.42 -80.31 -8.66
C PHE A 102 6.94 -80.37 -8.78
N ASN A 103 7.60 -80.80 -7.71
CA ASN A 103 9.05 -80.97 -7.71
C ASN A 103 9.48 -82.16 -8.59
N PRO A 104 10.14 -81.93 -9.75
CA PRO A 104 10.57 -83.01 -10.64
C PRO A 104 11.78 -83.79 -10.09
N TYR A 105 12.41 -83.27 -9.03
CA TYR A 105 13.55 -83.84 -8.35
C TYR A 105 13.17 -84.46 -7.00
N GLU A 106 11.89 -84.70 -6.75
CA GLU A 106 11.40 -85.27 -5.50
C GLU A 106 12.22 -86.49 -5.06
N GLY A 107 12.69 -86.44 -3.82
CA GLY A 107 13.49 -87.51 -3.19
C GLY A 107 14.93 -87.63 -3.69
N ARG A 108 15.38 -86.80 -4.64
CA ARG A 108 16.72 -86.88 -5.22
C ARG A 108 17.72 -85.98 -4.51
N THR A 109 18.96 -86.45 -4.43
CA THR A 109 20.13 -85.61 -4.09
C THR A 109 21.00 -85.49 -5.33
N ILE A 110 21.17 -84.26 -5.84
CA ILE A 110 21.98 -83.98 -7.03
C ILE A 110 23.08 -82.99 -6.62
N ASN A 111 24.34 -83.31 -6.94
CA ASN A 111 25.51 -82.51 -6.57
C ASN A 111 25.56 -82.13 -5.07
N GLY A 112 25.15 -83.07 -4.20
CA GLY A 112 25.17 -82.88 -2.74
C GLY A 112 23.98 -82.09 -2.16
N PHE A 113 23.04 -81.63 -2.99
CA PHE A 113 21.84 -80.93 -2.54
C PHE A 113 20.61 -81.83 -2.62
N TYR A 114 19.86 -81.94 -1.51
CA TYR A 114 18.61 -82.70 -1.45
C TYR A 114 17.42 -81.83 -1.85
N PHE A 115 16.70 -82.23 -2.89
CA PHE A 115 15.63 -81.42 -3.48
C PHE A 115 14.28 -81.51 -2.76
N GLY A 116 14.15 -82.31 -1.70
CA GLY A 116 12.94 -82.37 -0.89
C GLY A 116 11.83 -83.25 -1.49
N ASN A 117 10.64 -83.19 -0.89
CA ASN A 117 9.43 -83.86 -1.36
C ASN A 117 8.73 -83.07 -2.49
N THR A 118 7.51 -83.48 -2.86
CA THR A 118 6.68 -82.82 -3.87
C THR A 118 6.43 -81.32 -3.61
N CYS A 119 6.50 -80.88 -2.35
CA CYS A 119 6.40 -79.47 -1.91
C CYS A 119 7.77 -78.90 -1.51
N TYR A 120 8.86 -79.42 -2.07
CA TYR A 120 10.25 -78.98 -1.84
C TYR A 120 10.73 -79.07 -0.37
N ASN A 121 10.07 -79.89 0.47
CA ASN A 121 10.26 -79.94 1.92
C ASN A 121 9.96 -78.60 2.64
N MET A 122 9.12 -77.75 2.04
CA MET A 122 8.71 -76.47 2.61
C MET A 122 7.26 -76.52 3.08
N SER A 123 6.97 -75.79 4.16
CA SER A 123 5.60 -75.59 4.63
C SER A 123 4.80 -74.67 3.68
N PRO A 124 3.46 -74.72 3.71
CA PRO A 124 2.62 -73.83 2.93
C PRO A 124 2.94 -72.34 3.09
N ALA A 125 3.17 -71.89 4.33
CA ALA A 125 3.52 -70.49 4.61
C ALA A 125 4.86 -70.09 3.97
N GLN A 126 5.87 -70.96 4.01
CA GLN A 126 7.17 -70.67 3.40
C GLN A 126 7.07 -70.57 1.88
N LEU A 127 6.30 -71.45 1.23
CA LEU A 127 6.07 -71.38 -0.22
C LEU A 127 5.28 -70.12 -0.59
N GLN A 128 4.24 -69.76 0.16
CA GLN A 128 3.49 -68.52 -0.05
C GLN A 128 4.39 -67.28 0.06
N THR A 129 5.23 -67.21 1.10
CA THR A 129 6.19 -66.11 1.27
C THR A 129 7.18 -66.07 0.11
N TRP A 130 7.67 -67.23 -0.34
CA TRP A 130 8.60 -67.31 -1.45
C TRP A 130 8.00 -66.79 -2.77
N VAL A 131 6.75 -67.16 -3.09
CA VAL A 131 6.04 -66.66 -4.28
C VAL A 131 5.87 -65.15 -4.23
N ARG A 132 5.54 -64.58 -3.05
CA ARG A 132 5.42 -63.13 -2.88
C ARG A 132 6.76 -62.43 -3.04
N ASP A 133 7.82 -63.00 -2.50
CA ASP A 133 9.18 -62.48 -2.61
C ASP A 133 9.66 -62.43 -4.07
N PHE A 134 9.42 -63.51 -4.82
CA PHE A 134 9.66 -63.57 -6.27
C PHE A 134 8.81 -62.53 -7.02
N GLY A 135 7.49 -62.53 -6.78
CA GLY A 135 6.54 -61.69 -7.50
C GLY A 135 6.75 -60.20 -7.29
N ASN A 136 6.98 -59.78 -6.05
CA ASN A 136 7.28 -58.38 -5.71
C ASN A 136 8.60 -57.95 -6.36
N THR A 137 9.61 -58.83 -6.37
CA THR A 137 10.90 -58.55 -6.99
C THR A 137 10.75 -58.39 -8.50
N VAL A 138 10.03 -59.30 -9.17
CA VAL A 138 9.74 -59.18 -10.62
C VAL A 138 8.98 -57.89 -10.93
N GLN A 139 7.96 -57.54 -10.13
CA GLN A 139 7.20 -56.31 -10.33
C GLN A 139 8.09 -55.07 -10.17
N SER A 140 9.00 -55.06 -9.19
CA SER A 140 9.93 -53.95 -9.01
C SER A 140 10.90 -53.78 -10.19
N LEU A 141 11.30 -54.89 -10.82
CA LEU A 141 12.29 -54.90 -11.89
C LEU A 141 11.68 -54.66 -13.28
N THR A 142 10.42 -55.01 -13.48
CA THR A 142 9.78 -55.03 -14.82
C THR A 142 8.51 -54.18 -14.91
N GLY A 143 8.01 -53.66 -13.79
CA GLY A 143 6.74 -52.95 -13.70
C GLY A 143 5.51 -53.86 -13.76
N ARG A 144 5.68 -55.19 -13.80
CA ARG A 144 4.58 -56.17 -14.01
C ARG A 144 4.66 -57.29 -13.00
N LEU A 145 3.54 -57.69 -12.41
CA LEU A 145 3.46 -58.94 -11.67
C LEU A 145 3.66 -60.12 -12.63
N PRO A 146 4.36 -61.20 -12.20
CA PRO A 146 4.50 -62.37 -13.04
C PRO A 146 3.18 -63.11 -13.19
N VAL A 147 3.01 -63.82 -14.29
CA VAL A 147 2.01 -64.88 -14.42
C VAL A 147 2.44 -66.04 -13.51
N ILE A 148 1.51 -66.65 -12.78
CA ILE A 148 1.78 -67.87 -12.03
C ILE A 148 1.32 -69.06 -12.87
N TYR A 149 2.27 -69.89 -13.28
CA TYR A 149 1.99 -71.22 -13.79
C TYR A 149 1.94 -72.23 -12.64
N THR A 150 0.87 -73.03 -12.57
CA THR A 150 0.70 -74.07 -11.54
C THR A 150 -0.35 -75.11 -11.95
N ASN A 151 -0.39 -76.24 -11.23
CA ASN A 151 -1.52 -77.18 -11.21
C ASN A 151 -2.42 -76.95 -9.98
N THR A 152 -3.75 -77.11 -10.13
CA THR A 152 -4.71 -76.87 -9.03
C THR A 152 -4.51 -77.82 -7.85
N SER A 153 -4.28 -79.10 -8.12
CA SER A 153 -4.11 -80.09 -7.06
C SER A 153 -2.85 -79.83 -6.25
N TRP A 154 -1.74 -79.51 -6.93
CA TRP A 154 -0.48 -79.17 -6.28
C TRP A 154 -0.56 -77.86 -5.49
N TRP A 155 -1.14 -76.81 -6.06
CA TRP A 155 -1.31 -75.53 -5.36
C TRP A 155 -2.13 -75.69 -4.08
N ASN A 156 -3.21 -76.47 -4.14
CA ASN A 156 -4.04 -76.76 -2.99
C ASN A 156 -3.29 -77.59 -1.94
N GLN A 157 -2.54 -78.62 -2.37
CA GLN A 157 -1.78 -79.49 -1.49
C GLN A 157 -0.61 -78.76 -0.82
N CYS A 158 0.22 -78.05 -1.60
CA CYS A 158 1.49 -77.51 -1.14
C CYS A 158 1.37 -76.11 -0.55
N LEU A 159 0.44 -75.27 -1.03
CA LEU A 159 0.24 -73.92 -0.50
C LEU A 159 -1.01 -73.78 0.36
N GLY A 160 -1.93 -74.75 0.34
CA GLY A 160 -3.17 -74.71 1.13
C GLY A 160 -4.26 -73.83 0.51
N ASN A 161 -4.26 -73.66 -0.83
CA ASN A 161 -5.19 -72.79 -1.56
C ASN A 161 -5.32 -71.37 -0.94
N PRO A 162 -4.22 -70.61 -0.83
CA PRO A 162 -4.24 -69.30 -0.19
C PRO A 162 -4.98 -68.25 -1.02
N ALA A 163 -5.57 -67.27 -0.33
CA ALA A 163 -6.06 -66.03 -0.93
C ALA A 163 -4.91 -65.02 -1.15
N GLY A 164 -5.21 -63.93 -1.86
CA GLY A 164 -4.29 -62.80 -2.03
C GLY A 164 -3.24 -62.97 -3.14
N PHE A 165 -3.47 -63.85 -4.11
CA PHE A 165 -2.69 -63.93 -5.35
C PHE A 165 -3.52 -63.57 -6.60
N GLY A 166 -4.74 -63.07 -6.43
CA GLY A 166 -5.66 -62.78 -7.54
C GLY A 166 -5.19 -61.70 -8.52
N ASP A 167 -4.24 -60.85 -8.11
CA ASP A 167 -3.61 -59.84 -9.00
C ASP A 167 -2.56 -60.46 -9.95
N TYR A 168 -2.11 -61.69 -9.69
CA TYR A 168 -1.22 -62.43 -10.58
C TYR A 168 -2.09 -63.10 -11.66
N PRO A 169 -1.79 -62.92 -12.95
CA PRO A 169 -2.43 -63.70 -13.99
C PRO A 169 -2.17 -65.19 -13.77
N LEU A 170 -3.20 -66.03 -13.95
CA LEU A 170 -3.08 -67.47 -13.75
C LEU A 170 -2.86 -68.19 -15.08
N TRP A 171 -1.84 -69.03 -15.13
CA TRP A 171 -1.64 -70.04 -16.16
C TRP A 171 -1.84 -71.42 -15.51
N ILE A 172 -2.94 -72.08 -15.83
CA ILE A 172 -3.29 -73.35 -15.18
C ILE A 172 -2.88 -74.55 -16.05
N ALA A 173 -2.26 -75.55 -15.43
CA ALA A 173 -1.98 -76.85 -16.05
C ALA A 173 -3.06 -77.86 -15.69
N ALA A 174 -3.78 -78.36 -16.70
CA ALA A 174 -4.79 -79.40 -16.52
C ALA A 174 -4.96 -80.22 -17.81
N TYR A 175 -4.80 -81.54 -17.72
CA TYR A 175 -4.74 -82.45 -18.86
C TYR A 175 -5.95 -83.38 -18.89
N PRO A 176 -7.03 -83.04 -19.59
CA PRO A 176 -8.22 -83.88 -19.69
C PRO A 176 -7.99 -85.06 -20.64
N ASP A 177 -8.52 -86.24 -20.29
CA ASP A 177 -8.40 -87.48 -21.09
C ASP A 177 -9.19 -87.46 -22.42
N ALA A 178 -10.00 -86.42 -22.65
CA ALA A 178 -10.76 -86.21 -23.87
C ALA A 178 -10.84 -84.72 -24.25
N PRO A 179 -11.02 -84.37 -25.54
CA PRO A 179 -11.15 -82.98 -25.96
C PRO A 179 -12.29 -82.24 -25.22
N THR A 180 -11.96 -81.11 -24.60
CA THR A 180 -12.91 -80.28 -23.85
C THR A 180 -12.50 -78.81 -23.89
N ASN A 181 -13.46 -77.93 -23.64
CA ASN A 181 -13.24 -76.48 -23.47
C ASN A 181 -13.21 -76.06 -21.99
N ASN A 182 -13.18 -77.03 -21.08
CA ASN A 182 -13.19 -76.80 -19.65
C ASN A 182 -11.88 -77.29 -19.03
N ALA A 183 -11.10 -76.38 -18.46
CA ALA A 183 -9.84 -76.69 -17.75
C ALA A 183 -10.06 -77.34 -16.37
N GLY A 184 -11.31 -77.44 -15.91
CA GLY A 184 -11.63 -77.88 -14.56
C GLY A 184 -11.45 -76.76 -13.53
N PRO A 185 -11.44 -77.10 -12.23
CA PRO A 185 -11.35 -76.10 -11.16
C PRO A 185 -9.97 -75.42 -11.13
N VAL A 186 -9.97 -74.11 -10.86
CA VAL A 186 -8.77 -73.32 -10.51
C VAL A 186 -8.64 -73.22 -8.98
N PRO A 187 -7.50 -72.78 -8.42
CA PRO A 187 -7.39 -72.48 -6.99
C PRO A 187 -8.27 -71.28 -6.60
N THR A 188 -9.50 -71.58 -6.19
CA THR A 188 -10.60 -70.60 -6.10
C THR A 188 -10.43 -69.54 -5.03
N ALA A 189 -9.53 -69.73 -4.06
CA ALA A 189 -9.29 -68.74 -3.02
C ALA A 189 -8.61 -67.46 -3.56
N SER A 190 -7.85 -67.57 -4.66
CA SER A 190 -7.20 -66.43 -5.31
C SER A 190 -7.76 -66.12 -6.69
N TRP A 191 -8.23 -67.12 -7.44
CA TRP A 191 -8.65 -66.93 -8.83
C TRP A 191 -10.07 -67.39 -9.09
N GLY A 192 -10.86 -66.54 -9.77
CA GLY A 192 -12.15 -66.92 -10.33
C GLY A 192 -12.07 -67.52 -11.74
N THR A 193 -10.93 -67.34 -12.42
CA THR A 193 -10.67 -67.82 -13.79
C THR A 193 -9.15 -67.84 -14.07
N TYR A 194 -8.75 -68.42 -15.19
CA TYR A 194 -7.37 -68.42 -15.68
C TYR A 194 -7.20 -67.51 -16.90
N SER A 195 -5.98 -67.01 -17.10
CA SER A 195 -5.56 -66.26 -18.29
C SER A 195 -5.05 -67.20 -19.38
N ILE A 196 -4.32 -68.26 -19.01
CA ILE A 196 -3.80 -69.27 -19.94
C ILE A 196 -4.12 -70.65 -19.37
N TRP A 197 -4.46 -71.60 -20.24
CA TRP A 197 -4.59 -73.00 -19.88
C TRP A 197 -3.63 -73.85 -20.72
N GLN A 198 -2.76 -74.60 -20.05
CA GLN A 198 -1.98 -75.67 -20.66
C GLN A 198 -2.82 -76.94 -20.64
N TYR A 199 -3.28 -77.36 -21.82
CA TYR A 199 -4.27 -78.42 -21.97
C TYR A 199 -3.68 -79.76 -22.41
N SER A 200 -2.41 -79.80 -22.83
CA SER A 200 -1.74 -81.02 -23.29
C SER A 200 -0.22 -80.87 -23.20
N SER A 201 0.46 -81.90 -22.70
CA SER A 201 1.92 -82.02 -22.66
C SER A 201 2.52 -82.84 -23.82
N THR A 202 1.67 -83.32 -24.74
CA THR A 202 2.09 -84.26 -25.81
C THR A 202 1.72 -83.78 -27.21
N GLY A 203 1.08 -82.62 -27.33
CA GLY A 203 0.76 -82.01 -28.61
C GLY A 203 -0.62 -81.36 -28.66
N PRO A 204 -0.97 -80.68 -29.77
CA PRO A 204 -0.38 -80.89 -31.10
C PRO A 204 0.93 -80.14 -31.39
N PHE A 205 1.33 -79.16 -30.56
CA PHE A 205 2.54 -78.37 -30.83
C PHE A 205 3.83 -79.09 -30.40
N ALA A 206 5.00 -78.56 -30.84
CA ALA A 206 6.31 -79.16 -30.58
C ALA A 206 6.72 -79.22 -29.10
N GLY A 207 6.09 -78.38 -28.27
CA GLY A 207 6.16 -78.44 -26.81
C GLY A 207 4.76 -78.51 -26.22
N ASP A 208 4.60 -78.04 -24.99
CA ASP A 208 3.31 -78.13 -24.31
C ASP A 208 2.31 -77.15 -24.94
N SER A 209 1.08 -77.61 -25.12
CA SER A 209 0.05 -76.92 -25.87
C SER A 209 -0.84 -76.08 -24.95
N ASN A 210 -0.96 -74.81 -25.31
CA ASN A 210 -1.60 -73.78 -24.51
C ASN A 210 -2.71 -73.08 -25.26
N VAL A 211 -3.65 -72.55 -24.48
CA VAL A 211 -4.69 -71.65 -24.98
C VAL A 211 -4.78 -70.41 -24.09
N TRP A 212 -4.74 -69.24 -24.71
CA TRP A 212 -5.07 -67.97 -24.08
C TRP A 212 -6.59 -67.84 -23.97
N ASN A 213 -7.07 -67.51 -22.77
CA ASN A 213 -8.48 -67.35 -22.47
C ASN A 213 -9.00 -65.97 -22.91
N GLY A 214 -9.17 -65.81 -24.22
CA GLY A 214 -9.64 -64.59 -24.85
C GLY A 214 -9.26 -64.54 -26.33
N ASP A 215 -9.40 -63.37 -26.94
CA ASP A 215 -9.00 -63.15 -28.33
C ASP A 215 -7.55 -62.65 -28.46
N TYR A 216 -7.10 -62.49 -29.71
CA TYR A 216 -5.74 -62.06 -30.02
C TYR A 216 -5.45 -60.61 -29.61
N ALA A 217 -6.48 -59.75 -29.60
CA ALA A 217 -6.35 -58.38 -29.12
C ALA A 217 -6.13 -58.34 -27.60
N GLY A 218 -6.86 -59.17 -26.85
CA GLY A 218 -6.68 -59.37 -25.42
C GLY A 218 -5.29 -59.92 -25.09
N LEU A 219 -4.79 -60.87 -25.87
CA LEU A 219 -3.42 -61.38 -25.74
C LEU A 219 -2.35 -60.31 -26.02
N LYS A 220 -2.56 -59.47 -27.03
CA LYS A 220 -1.68 -58.33 -27.35
C LYS A 220 -1.72 -57.25 -26.27
N ALA A 221 -2.89 -56.96 -25.72
CA ALA A 221 -3.06 -56.03 -24.59
C ALA A 221 -2.40 -56.58 -23.31
N PHE A 222 -2.52 -57.89 -23.07
CA PHE A 222 -1.82 -58.59 -22.00
C PHE A 222 -0.30 -58.42 -22.10
N ALA A 223 0.24 -58.34 -23.32
CA ALA A 223 1.63 -58.01 -23.62
C ALA A 223 1.99 -56.49 -23.54
N THR A 224 1.06 -55.60 -23.14
CA THR A 224 1.24 -54.13 -23.15
C THR A 224 1.21 -53.45 -21.75
N SER A 225 0.18 -53.64 -20.87
CA SER A 225 0.06 -53.31 -19.39
C SER A 225 -1.45 -53.18 -18.95
N GLY A 226 -1.87 -53.55 -17.72
CA GLY A 226 -3.29 -53.77 -17.32
C GLY A 226 -4.16 -52.54 -16.92
N VAL A 227 -5.50 -52.67 -17.05
CA VAL A 227 -6.53 -51.60 -16.88
C VAL A 227 -7.28 -51.70 -15.53
N PRO A 228 -7.43 -50.64 -14.72
CA PRO A 228 -8.21 -50.64 -13.47
C PRO A 228 -9.71 -50.92 -13.68
N PRO A 229 -10.36 -51.80 -12.89
CA PRO A 229 -11.80 -52.08 -13.01
C PRO A 229 -12.71 -50.85 -12.83
N ALA A 230 -12.30 -49.91 -11.98
CA ALA A 230 -13.03 -48.66 -11.79
C ALA A 230 -13.02 -47.78 -13.06
N ALA A 231 -11.92 -47.79 -13.81
CA ALA A 231 -11.81 -47.12 -15.11
C ALA A 231 -12.73 -47.79 -16.14
N VAL A 232 -12.76 -49.12 -16.19
CA VAL A 232 -13.68 -49.88 -17.06
C VAL A 232 -15.12 -49.50 -16.79
N LYS A 233 -15.57 -49.65 -15.54
CA LYS A 233 -16.95 -49.36 -15.12
C LYS A 233 -17.35 -47.92 -15.44
N ALA A 234 -16.50 -46.96 -15.13
CA ALA A 234 -16.81 -45.55 -15.32
C ALA A 234 -16.82 -45.15 -16.80
N ILE A 235 -15.85 -45.62 -17.59
CA ILE A 235 -15.78 -45.34 -19.03
C ILE A 235 -16.96 -45.96 -19.77
N ASP A 236 -17.34 -47.19 -19.44
CA ASP A 236 -18.47 -47.88 -20.06
C ASP A 236 -19.81 -47.23 -19.66
N ALA A 237 -19.98 -46.87 -18.38
CA ALA A 237 -21.17 -46.15 -17.93
C ALA A 237 -21.30 -44.77 -18.59
N PHE A 238 -20.19 -44.05 -18.76
CA PHE A 238 -20.20 -42.77 -19.48
C PHE A 238 -20.52 -42.96 -20.97
N ARG A 239 -19.96 -43.98 -21.62
CA ARG A 239 -20.30 -44.28 -23.01
C ARG A 239 -21.79 -44.62 -23.19
N ALA A 240 -22.40 -45.31 -22.22
CA ALA A 240 -23.83 -45.60 -22.26
C ALA A 240 -24.69 -44.33 -22.18
N SER A 241 -24.24 -43.30 -21.43
CA SER A 241 -24.97 -42.02 -21.34
C SER A 241 -24.76 -41.09 -22.54
N MET A 242 -23.75 -41.34 -23.39
CA MET A 242 -23.45 -40.53 -24.57
C MET A 242 -23.30 -41.37 -25.85
N PRO A 243 -24.42 -41.86 -26.44
CA PRO A 243 -24.40 -42.66 -27.67
C PRO A 243 -23.69 -42.00 -28.86
N SER A 244 -23.70 -40.67 -28.92
CA SER A 244 -23.07 -39.86 -29.97
C SER A 244 -21.54 -39.95 -30.00
N LEU A 245 -20.89 -40.55 -29.00
CA LEU A 245 -19.45 -40.82 -29.04
C LEU A 245 -19.05 -41.80 -30.16
N GLY A 246 -19.99 -42.62 -30.64
CA GLY A 246 -19.73 -43.63 -31.67
C GLY A 246 -19.09 -44.91 -31.10
N ALA A 247 -18.62 -45.79 -31.98
CA ALA A 247 -17.96 -47.04 -31.59
C ALA A 247 -16.60 -46.79 -30.91
N PRO A 248 -16.15 -47.65 -29.97
CA PRO A 248 -14.81 -47.55 -29.42
C PRO A 248 -13.75 -47.79 -30.51
N THR A 249 -12.74 -46.93 -30.57
CA THR A 249 -11.63 -46.98 -31.53
C THR A 249 -10.33 -47.49 -30.90
N SER A 250 -10.29 -47.68 -29.58
CA SER A 250 -9.17 -48.30 -28.86
C SER A 250 -9.66 -49.19 -27.71
N THR A 251 -8.78 -50.04 -27.19
CA THR A 251 -8.93 -50.60 -25.83
C THR A 251 -8.81 -49.48 -24.79
N ILE A 252 -9.10 -49.75 -23.52
CA ILE A 252 -8.71 -48.80 -22.46
C ILE A 252 -7.19 -48.82 -22.34
N ILE A 253 -6.59 -47.64 -22.44
CA ILE A 253 -5.16 -47.39 -22.30
C ILE A 253 -4.97 -46.69 -20.96
N CYS A 254 -4.12 -47.24 -20.10
CA CYS A 254 -3.84 -46.74 -18.76
C CYS A 254 -2.35 -46.41 -18.59
N GLY A 255 -2.03 -45.70 -17.50
CA GLY A 255 -0.69 -45.17 -17.24
C GLY A 255 -0.58 -43.66 -17.44
N LEU A 256 -1.71 -42.95 -17.52
CA LEU A 256 -1.73 -41.49 -17.51
C LEU A 256 -1.45 -40.95 -16.10
N ARG A 257 -1.17 -39.64 -15.99
CA ARG A 257 -0.92 -38.91 -14.74
C ARG A 257 -1.88 -39.32 -13.62
N ASP A 258 -1.40 -39.49 -12.39
CA ASP A 258 -2.22 -39.80 -11.22
C ASP A 258 -3.09 -41.08 -11.38
N GLY A 259 -2.60 -42.05 -12.17
CA GLY A 259 -3.24 -43.35 -12.38
C GLY A 259 -4.41 -43.34 -13.37
N GLY A 260 -4.47 -42.34 -14.25
CA GLY A 260 -5.56 -42.20 -15.19
C GLY A 260 -5.51 -43.18 -16.37
N CYS A 261 -6.66 -43.28 -17.03
CA CYS A 261 -6.90 -44.12 -18.20
C CYS A 261 -7.74 -43.37 -19.23
N PHE A 262 -7.73 -43.84 -20.47
CA PHE A 262 -8.66 -43.36 -21.49
C PHE A 262 -9.07 -44.47 -22.44
N ARG A 263 -10.20 -44.27 -23.14
CA ARG A 263 -10.59 -45.04 -24.31
C ARG A 263 -10.94 -44.11 -25.46
N GLY A 264 -10.45 -44.41 -26.66
CA GLY A 264 -10.86 -43.76 -27.90
C GLY A 264 -12.22 -44.21 -28.38
N TYR A 265 -12.94 -43.28 -29.00
CA TYR A 265 -14.20 -43.43 -29.70
C TYR A 265 -14.16 -42.62 -31.01
N GLU A 266 -15.10 -42.85 -31.92
CA GLU A 266 -15.16 -42.16 -33.22
C GLU A 266 -15.23 -40.63 -33.08
N ALA A 267 -15.97 -40.11 -32.09
CA ALA A 267 -16.15 -38.67 -31.89
C ALA A 267 -15.24 -38.06 -30.79
N GLY A 268 -14.32 -38.83 -30.19
CA GLY A 268 -13.47 -38.32 -29.11
C GLY A 268 -12.81 -39.40 -28.26
N ILE A 269 -12.39 -39.04 -27.05
CA ILE A 269 -11.93 -40.00 -26.03
C ILE A 269 -12.81 -39.86 -24.78
N VAL A 270 -12.95 -40.91 -24.00
CA VAL A 270 -13.40 -40.80 -22.60
C VAL A 270 -12.20 -41.05 -21.72
N MET A 271 -11.89 -40.08 -20.86
CA MET A 271 -10.79 -40.16 -19.91
C MET A 271 -11.33 -40.38 -18.52
N TRP A 272 -10.57 -41.10 -17.72
CA TRP A 272 -10.89 -41.40 -16.34
C TRP A 272 -9.67 -41.17 -15.47
N SER A 273 -9.88 -40.54 -14.32
CA SER A 273 -8.93 -40.57 -13.20
C SER A 273 -9.67 -40.85 -11.90
N PRO A 274 -8.97 -41.33 -10.86
CA PRO A 274 -9.60 -41.60 -9.56
C PRO A 274 -10.35 -40.39 -8.98
N THR A 275 -9.86 -39.17 -9.24
CA THR A 275 -10.42 -37.93 -8.68
C THR A 275 -11.43 -37.23 -9.58
N ALA A 276 -11.33 -37.38 -10.91
CA ALA A 276 -12.21 -36.67 -11.86
C ALA A 276 -13.38 -37.53 -12.36
N GLY A 277 -13.32 -38.85 -12.17
CA GLY A 277 -14.26 -39.79 -12.78
C GLY A 277 -14.11 -39.84 -14.30
N ALA A 278 -15.07 -40.47 -14.97
CA ALA A 278 -15.06 -40.56 -16.44
C ALA A 278 -15.69 -39.31 -17.07
N GLN A 279 -14.94 -38.65 -17.94
CA GLN A 279 -15.37 -37.45 -18.66
C GLN A 279 -14.92 -37.50 -20.13
N PRO A 280 -15.66 -36.89 -21.06
CA PRO A 280 -15.33 -36.94 -22.47
C PRO A 280 -14.26 -35.89 -22.78
N SER A 281 -13.43 -36.13 -23.78
CA SER A 281 -12.65 -35.10 -24.48
C SER A 281 -12.92 -35.28 -25.97
N LEU A 282 -13.90 -34.52 -26.45
CA LEU A 282 -14.40 -34.62 -27.83
C LEU A 282 -13.38 -34.04 -28.81
N ALA A 283 -13.32 -34.57 -30.03
CA ALA A 283 -12.50 -33.98 -31.07
C ALA A 283 -12.98 -32.55 -31.37
N GLY A 284 -12.05 -31.60 -31.44
CA GLY A 284 -12.36 -30.20 -31.75
C GLY A 284 -11.57 -29.18 -30.93
N PRO A 285 -11.89 -27.89 -31.09
CA PRO A 285 -11.02 -26.79 -30.64
C PRO A 285 -10.69 -26.78 -29.15
N ILE A 286 -11.63 -27.20 -28.28
CA ILE A 286 -11.41 -27.29 -26.83
C ILE A 286 -10.32 -28.33 -26.52
N ARG A 287 -10.41 -29.52 -27.12
CA ARG A 287 -9.41 -30.57 -26.95
C ARG A 287 -8.07 -30.18 -27.59
N ASP A 288 -8.09 -29.50 -28.73
CA ASP A 288 -6.86 -29.02 -29.37
C ASP A 288 -6.14 -27.98 -28.51
N ALA A 289 -6.88 -27.07 -27.86
CA ALA A 289 -6.30 -26.12 -26.91
C ALA A 289 -5.72 -26.83 -25.67
N TRP A 290 -6.42 -27.83 -25.14
CA TRP A 290 -5.93 -28.66 -24.05
C TRP A 290 -4.66 -29.43 -24.42
N ALA A 291 -4.61 -30.00 -25.63
CA ALA A 291 -3.47 -30.70 -26.21
C ALA A 291 -2.21 -29.83 -26.25
N ARG A 292 -2.35 -28.59 -26.76
CA ARG A 292 -1.25 -27.61 -26.85
C ARG A 292 -0.60 -27.28 -25.50
N LYS A 293 -1.26 -27.62 -24.39
CA LYS A 293 -0.80 -27.34 -23.03
C LYS A 293 -0.42 -28.60 -22.25
N GLY A 294 -0.24 -29.73 -22.93
CA GLY A 294 0.26 -30.96 -22.33
C GLY A 294 -0.83 -31.90 -21.79
N TYR A 295 -2.08 -31.74 -22.23
CA TYR A 295 -3.22 -32.55 -21.79
C TYR A 295 -3.30 -32.63 -20.25
N GLU A 296 -3.45 -33.82 -19.68
CA GLU A 296 -3.55 -34.05 -18.23
C GLU A 296 -2.25 -33.72 -17.48
N ASN A 297 -1.11 -33.71 -18.18
CA ASN A 297 0.18 -33.30 -17.62
C ASN A 297 0.30 -31.77 -17.54
N GLY A 298 -0.61 -31.04 -18.19
CA GLY A 298 -0.68 -29.59 -18.19
C GLY A 298 -1.35 -28.97 -16.97
N GLN A 299 -1.39 -27.63 -16.95
CA GLN A 299 -1.99 -26.83 -15.86
C GLN A 299 -3.50 -27.10 -15.67
N MET A 300 -4.21 -27.53 -16.72
CA MET A 300 -5.64 -27.79 -16.63
C MET A 300 -5.97 -29.14 -15.98
N GLY A 301 -5.06 -30.13 -16.00
CA GLY A 301 -5.34 -31.48 -15.51
C GLY A 301 -6.44 -32.20 -16.31
N TYR A 302 -7.14 -33.12 -15.68
CA TYR A 302 -8.22 -33.90 -16.31
C TYR A 302 -9.51 -33.08 -16.51
N PRO A 303 -10.32 -33.37 -17.55
CA PRO A 303 -11.68 -32.85 -17.65
C PRO A 303 -12.52 -33.33 -16.46
N VAL A 304 -13.37 -32.46 -15.92
CA VAL A 304 -14.30 -32.74 -14.79
C VAL A 304 -15.77 -32.54 -15.17
N SER A 305 -16.05 -32.18 -16.42
CA SER A 305 -17.40 -32.11 -17.00
C SER A 305 -17.40 -32.56 -18.45
N GLY A 306 -18.59 -32.78 -19.02
CA GLY A 306 -18.77 -32.78 -20.47
C GLY A 306 -18.55 -31.40 -21.09
N VAL A 307 -18.53 -31.35 -22.43
CA VAL A 307 -18.57 -30.09 -23.18
C VAL A 307 -19.99 -29.52 -23.10
N ILE A 308 -20.13 -28.30 -22.61
CA ILE A 308 -21.39 -27.58 -22.48
C ILE A 308 -21.42 -26.50 -23.55
N CYS A 309 -22.38 -26.60 -24.47
CA CYS A 309 -22.60 -25.65 -25.57
C CYS A 309 -23.91 -24.87 -25.39
N GLY A 310 -24.10 -23.85 -26.22
CA GLY A 310 -25.25 -22.95 -26.14
C GLY A 310 -24.94 -21.64 -25.41
N LEU A 311 -23.65 -21.35 -25.19
CA LEU A 311 -23.22 -20.04 -24.72
C LEU A 311 -23.45 -18.97 -25.80
N LYS A 312 -23.41 -17.70 -25.38
CA LYS A 312 -23.60 -16.52 -26.24
C LYS A 312 -22.85 -16.64 -27.57
N ASN A 313 -23.51 -16.33 -28.69
CA ASN A 313 -22.91 -16.42 -30.04
C ASN A 313 -22.38 -17.81 -30.42
N GLY A 314 -22.99 -18.88 -29.89
CA GLY A 314 -22.68 -20.26 -30.26
C GLY A 314 -21.42 -20.84 -29.58
N GLY A 315 -21.02 -20.28 -28.44
CA GLY A 315 -19.86 -20.77 -27.71
C GLY A 315 -20.11 -22.06 -26.93
N CYS A 316 -19.01 -22.70 -26.55
CA CYS A 316 -18.97 -23.90 -25.73
C CYS A 316 -17.86 -23.78 -24.69
N PHE A 317 -17.95 -24.54 -23.61
CA PHE A 317 -16.87 -24.68 -22.65
C PHE A 317 -16.81 -26.08 -22.07
N GLN A 318 -15.69 -26.37 -21.43
CA GLN A 318 -15.53 -27.57 -20.62
C GLN A 318 -14.74 -27.26 -19.36
N ASN A 319 -15.15 -27.84 -18.23
CA ASN A 319 -14.42 -27.71 -16.98
C ASN A 319 -13.35 -28.79 -16.86
N TYR A 320 -12.23 -28.40 -16.27
CA TYR A 320 -11.08 -29.21 -15.96
C TYR A 320 -10.69 -29.00 -14.49
N GLN A 321 -9.83 -29.85 -13.94
CA GLN A 321 -9.35 -29.73 -12.56
C GLN A 321 -8.69 -28.38 -12.26
N GLY A 322 -8.05 -27.78 -13.26
CA GLY A 322 -7.34 -26.49 -13.15
C GLY A 322 -8.13 -25.27 -13.60
N GLY A 323 -9.39 -25.39 -14.05
CA GLY A 323 -10.21 -24.27 -14.51
C GLY A 323 -11.20 -24.66 -15.61
N SER A 324 -11.38 -23.80 -16.61
CA SER A 324 -12.24 -24.08 -17.77
C SER A 324 -11.50 -23.77 -19.07
N ILE A 325 -11.84 -24.48 -20.15
CA ILE A 325 -11.45 -24.09 -21.50
C ILE A 325 -12.71 -23.60 -22.21
N MET A 326 -12.67 -22.35 -22.66
CA MET A 326 -13.76 -21.68 -23.36
C MET A 326 -13.47 -21.67 -24.86
N TRP A 327 -14.49 -21.82 -25.69
CA TRP A 327 -14.39 -21.66 -27.13
C TRP A 327 -15.59 -20.90 -27.69
N SER A 328 -15.36 -20.04 -28.67
CA SER A 328 -16.42 -19.54 -29.54
C SER A 328 -15.95 -19.44 -31.00
N PRO A 329 -16.86 -19.43 -31.98
CA PRO A 329 -16.50 -19.31 -33.39
C PRO A 329 -15.62 -18.09 -33.71
N SER A 330 -15.80 -16.97 -32.99
CA SER A 330 -15.09 -15.72 -33.24
C SER A 330 -13.79 -15.55 -32.45
N THR A 331 -13.57 -16.35 -31.39
CA THR A 331 -12.41 -16.16 -30.49
C THR A 331 -11.46 -17.34 -30.44
N GLY A 332 -11.88 -18.51 -30.93
CA GLY A 332 -11.11 -19.73 -30.77
C GLY A 332 -11.16 -20.24 -29.32
N ALA A 333 -10.30 -21.22 -29.00
CA ALA A 333 -10.29 -21.87 -27.70
C ALA A 333 -9.18 -21.32 -26.81
N ALA A 334 -9.53 -20.94 -25.59
CA ALA A 334 -8.63 -20.33 -24.61
C ALA A 334 -8.81 -20.95 -23.22
N LEU A 335 -7.68 -21.18 -22.54
CA LEU A 335 -7.63 -21.66 -21.17
C LEU A 335 -7.96 -20.52 -20.20
N VAL A 336 -8.87 -20.78 -19.27
CA VAL A 336 -9.25 -19.89 -18.17
C VAL A 336 -9.01 -20.63 -16.85
N PRO A 337 -7.78 -20.61 -16.31
CA PRO A 337 -7.46 -21.29 -15.06
C PRO A 337 -8.23 -20.72 -13.87
N PHE A 338 -8.32 -21.48 -12.78
CA PHE A 338 -8.78 -20.93 -11.51
C PHE A 338 -7.84 -19.80 -11.02
N GLY A 339 -8.43 -18.76 -10.43
CA GLY A 339 -7.70 -17.62 -9.89
C GLY A 339 -8.42 -16.30 -10.14
N ALA A 340 -7.77 -15.22 -9.71
CA ALA A 340 -8.37 -13.89 -9.61
C ALA A 340 -8.83 -13.29 -10.96
N ILE A 341 -8.16 -13.62 -12.08
CA ILE A 341 -8.60 -13.17 -13.41
C ILE A 341 -9.96 -13.80 -13.76
N ARG A 342 -10.10 -15.11 -13.54
CA ARG A 342 -11.36 -15.83 -13.74
C ARG A 342 -12.44 -15.34 -12.80
N GLU A 343 -12.12 -15.10 -11.53
CA GLU A 343 -13.07 -14.57 -10.55
C GLU A 343 -13.57 -13.16 -10.92
N HIS A 344 -12.67 -12.30 -11.41
CA HIS A 344 -13.05 -10.98 -11.92
C HIS A 344 -13.96 -11.09 -13.14
N TRP A 345 -13.62 -11.97 -14.09
CA TRP A 345 -14.47 -12.23 -15.26
C TRP A 345 -15.85 -12.80 -14.87
N ALA A 346 -15.88 -13.72 -13.90
CA ALA A 346 -17.10 -14.28 -13.33
C ALA A 346 -17.99 -13.19 -12.71
N ALA A 347 -17.39 -12.29 -11.91
CA ALA A 347 -18.10 -11.18 -11.27
C ALA A 347 -18.71 -10.20 -12.28
N GLN A 348 -18.17 -10.15 -13.50
CA GLN A 348 -18.70 -9.34 -14.61
C GLN A 348 -19.76 -10.09 -15.44
N GLY A 349 -20.11 -11.34 -15.09
CA GLY A 349 -21.12 -12.14 -15.81
C GLY A 349 -20.54 -13.03 -16.92
N TYR A 350 -19.26 -13.40 -16.84
CA TYR A 350 -18.56 -14.24 -17.83
C TYR A 350 -18.71 -13.70 -19.27
N GLU A 351 -18.95 -14.56 -20.27
CA GLU A 351 -19.12 -14.18 -21.68
C GLU A 351 -20.38 -13.34 -21.93
N ASN A 352 -21.37 -13.44 -21.04
CA ASN A 352 -22.57 -12.60 -21.08
C ASN A 352 -22.29 -11.17 -20.62
N GLY A 353 -21.22 -11.01 -19.84
CA GLY A 353 -20.73 -9.76 -19.30
C GLY A 353 -20.12 -8.79 -20.30
N GLY A 354 -19.70 -7.64 -19.76
CA GLY A 354 -19.03 -6.58 -20.52
C GLY A 354 -17.63 -6.95 -21.03
N LEU A 355 -17.02 -8.03 -20.52
CA LEU A 355 -15.71 -8.52 -20.95
C LEU A 355 -15.76 -9.37 -22.22
N GLY A 356 -16.85 -10.12 -22.43
CA GLY A 356 -16.98 -11.09 -23.52
C GLY A 356 -16.11 -12.33 -23.32
N TYR A 357 -15.83 -13.05 -24.41
CA TYR A 357 -15.00 -14.26 -24.41
C TYR A 357 -13.51 -13.94 -24.23
N PRO A 358 -12.73 -14.86 -23.62
CA PRO A 358 -11.27 -14.79 -23.64
C PRO A 358 -10.74 -14.95 -25.09
N LEU A 359 -9.71 -14.17 -25.43
CA LEU A 359 -9.01 -14.18 -26.72
C LEU A 359 -7.64 -14.89 -26.64
N SER A 360 -7.11 -15.08 -25.44
CA SER A 360 -5.84 -15.74 -25.19
C SER A 360 -5.92 -16.67 -24.00
N ASP A 361 -4.97 -17.60 -23.89
CA ASP A 361 -4.68 -18.24 -22.62
C ASP A 361 -4.20 -17.18 -21.61
N GLN A 362 -4.38 -17.46 -20.31
CA GLN A 362 -3.74 -16.68 -19.26
C GLN A 362 -2.21 -16.81 -19.34
N VAL A 363 -1.51 -15.68 -19.34
CA VAL A 363 -0.05 -15.60 -19.34
C VAL A 363 0.40 -15.07 -17.99
N CYS A 364 1.26 -15.81 -17.29
CA CYS A 364 1.81 -15.46 -15.99
C CYS A 364 3.35 -15.36 -16.06
N GLY A 365 3.96 -14.80 -15.02
CA GLY A 365 5.40 -14.53 -14.98
C GLY A 365 5.74 -13.09 -15.37
N LEU A 366 4.75 -12.20 -15.37
CA LEU A 366 4.99 -10.77 -15.47
C LEU A 366 5.69 -10.24 -14.20
N LYS A 367 6.17 -8.98 -14.26
CA LYS A 367 6.83 -8.29 -13.14
C LYS A 367 6.08 -8.48 -11.82
N SER A 368 6.81 -8.73 -10.74
CA SER A 368 6.22 -8.98 -9.41
C SER A 368 5.21 -10.14 -9.34
N GLY A 369 5.34 -11.13 -10.24
CA GLY A 369 4.50 -12.33 -10.26
C GLY A 369 3.12 -12.13 -10.88
N GLY A 370 2.92 -11.05 -11.64
CA GLY A 370 1.63 -10.77 -12.26
C GLY A 370 1.27 -11.71 -13.41
N CYS A 371 0.00 -11.65 -13.79
CA CYS A 371 -0.57 -12.36 -14.92
C CYS A 371 -1.46 -11.43 -15.73
N PHE A 372 -1.70 -11.78 -17.00
CA PHE A 372 -2.75 -11.15 -17.80
C PHE A 372 -3.47 -12.17 -18.67
N GLN A 373 -4.67 -11.81 -19.10
CA GLN A 373 -5.41 -12.53 -20.12
C GLN A 373 -6.17 -11.53 -21.01
N LEU A 374 -6.17 -11.80 -22.31
CA LEU A 374 -6.92 -11.01 -23.28
C LEU A 374 -8.37 -11.47 -23.33
N PHE A 375 -9.29 -10.51 -23.39
CA PHE A 375 -10.72 -10.67 -23.58
C PHE A 375 -11.19 -9.77 -24.72
N GLN A 376 -12.38 -10.02 -25.27
CA GLN A 376 -12.95 -9.19 -26.34
C GLN A 376 -13.01 -7.71 -26.00
N ALA A 377 -13.24 -7.36 -24.73
CA ALA A 377 -13.32 -5.98 -24.28
C ALA A 377 -11.99 -5.37 -23.82
N GLY A 378 -10.90 -6.15 -23.78
CA GLY A 378 -9.58 -5.67 -23.35
C GLY A 378 -8.74 -6.68 -22.60
N SER A 379 -7.72 -6.19 -21.91
CA SER A 379 -6.79 -7.03 -21.13
C SER A 379 -7.16 -6.99 -19.67
N VAL A 380 -7.40 -8.14 -19.04
CA VAL A 380 -7.51 -8.24 -17.59
C VAL A 380 -6.13 -8.56 -17.05
N LEU A 381 -5.57 -7.64 -16.25
CA LEU A 381 -4.29 -7.81 -15.58
C LEU A 381 -4.50 -8.05 -14.10
N TRP A 382 -3.68 -8.93 -13.54
CA TRP A 382 -3.65 -9.22 -12.11
C TRP A 382 -2.24 -9.14 -11.55
N SER A 383 -2.12 -8.58 -10.35
CA SER A 383 -0.94 -8.73 -9.50
C SER A 383 -1.39 -8.98 -8.04
N PRO A 384 -0.53 -9.56 -7.19
CA PRO A 384 -0.83 -9.71 -5.77
C PRO A 384 -1.19 -8.40 -5.07
N ALA A 385 -0.62 -7.27 -5.52
CA ALA A 385 -0.83 -5.96 -4.89
C ALA A 385 -2.11 -5.24 -5.36
N THR A 386 -2.53 -5.44 -6.61
CA THR A 386 -3.62 -4.64 -7.23
C THR A 386 -4.90 -5.43 -7.46
N GLY A 387 -4.84 -6.76 -7.42
CA GLY A 387 -5.93 -7.61 -7.87
C GLY A 387 -6.16 -7.52 -9.39
N ALA A 388 -7.24 -8.16 -9.86
CA ALA A 388 -7.55 -8.24 -11.28
C ALA A 388 -8.35 -7.01 -11.72
N ARG A 389 -7.90 -6.34 -12.79
CA ARG A 389 -8.52 -5.12 -13.34
C ARG A 389 -8.49 -5.14 -14.87
N LEU A 390 -9.55 -4.62 -15.50
CA LEU A 390 -9.64 -4.49 -16.96
C LEU A 390 -8.96 -3.21 -17.43
N VAL A 391 -8.11 -3.31 -18.45
CA VAL A 391 -7.66 -2.20 -19.29
C VAL A 391 -8.28 -2.37 -20.67
N LYS A 392 -9.16 -1.44 -21.06
CA LYS A 392 -9.85 -1.48 -22.36
C LYS A 392 -8.94 -0.99 -23.49
N PRO A 393 -9.07 -1.52 -24.72
CA PRO A 393 -8.38 -1.00 -25.89
C PRO A 393 -8.75 0.47 -26.13
N GLY A 394 -7.79 1.24 -26.63
CA GLY A 394 -7.96 2.66 -26.94
C GLY A 394 -6.91 3.53 -26.24
N PRO A 395 -7.16 4.85 -26.16
CA PRO A 395 -6.11 5.82 -25.82
C PRO A 395 -5.43 5.58 -24.47
N VAL A 396 -6.17 5.09 -23.46
CA VAL A 396 -5.62 4.79 -22.14
C VAL A 396 -4.62 3.62 -22.21
N MET A 397 -5.00 2.52 -22.87
CA MET A 397 -4.10 1.37 -23.07
C MET A 397 -2.88 1.75 -23.90
N GLU A 398 -3.06 2.55 -24.94
CA GLU A 398 -1.96 3.02 -25.80
C GLU A 398 -0.97 3.90 -25.02
N ALA A 399 -1.47 4.81 -24.17
CA ALA A 399 -0.62 5.66 -23.35
C ALA A 399 0.13 4.85 -22.28
N TRP A 400 -0.54 3.88 -21.65
CA TRP A 400 0.10 2.95 -20.73
C TRP A 400 1.16 2.10 -21.43
N GLY A 401 0.90 1.67 -22.67
CA GLY A 401 1.87 0.96 -23.51
C GLY A 401 3.09 1.78 -23.88
N ARG A 402 2.90 3.05 -24.29
CA ARG A 402 4.02 4.00 -24.49
C ARG A 402 4.84 4.24 -23.22
N ALA A 403 4.22 4.08 -22.05
CA ALA A 403 4.88 4.18 -20.75
C ALA A 403 5.54 2.85 -20.28
N GLY A 404 5.55 1.81 -21.11
CA GLY A 404 6.20 0.53 -20.82
C GLY A 404 5.32 -0.50 -20.10
N TYR A 405 3.99 -0.37 -20.16
CA TYR A 405 3.02 -1.25 -19.50
C TYR A 405 3.34 -1.48 -18.01
N GLU A 406 3.22 -2.71 -17.51
CA GLU A 406 3.52 -3.07 -16.12
C GLU A 406 5.01 -2.96 -15.78
N ASN A 407 5.88 -2.99 -16.80
CA ASN A 407 7.33 -2.86 -16.61
C ASN A 407 7.74 -1.41 -16.32
N GLY A 408 6.96 -0.44 -16.83
CA GLY A 408 7.15 0.99 -16.60
C GLY A 408 6.81 1.48 -15.20
N LEU A 409 6.90 2.81 -15.02
CA LEU A 409 6.66 3.47 -13.72
C LEU A 409 5.19 3.41 -13.29
N LEU A 410 4.23 3.32 -14.22
CA LEU A 410 2.81 3.17 -13.87
C LEU A 410 2.55 1.82 -13.18
N GLY A 411 3.20 0.74 -13.61
CA GLY A 411 2.95 -0.60 -13.10
C GLY A 411 1.55 -1.13 -13.46
N TYR A 412 0.92 -1.83 -12.52
CA TYR A 412 -0.35 -2.53 -12.74
C TYR A 412 -1.56 -1.61 -12.52
N PRO A 413 -2.68 -1.82 -13.25
CA PRO A 413 -3.94 -1.15 -12.95
C PRO A 413 -4.43 -1.53 -11.54
N ASN A 414 -4.81 -0.55 -10.73
CA ASN A 414 -5.33 -0.79 -9.37
C ASN A 414 -6.82 -0.44 -9.22
N ALA A 415 -7.42 0.19 -10.23
CA ALA A 415 -8.86 0.44 -10.32
C ALA A 415 -9.38 0.24 -11.75
N GLU A 416 -10.69 0.00 -11.86
CA GLU A 416 -11.39 0.07 -13.15
C GLU A 416 -11.35 1.49 -13.72
N ALA A 417 -11.36 1.59 -15.05
CA ALA A 417 -11.35 2.87 -15.72
C ALA A 417 -12.70 3.61 -15.53
N ASN A 418 -12.65 4.90 -15.22
CA ASN A 418 -13.81 5.78 -15.17
C ASN A 418 -13.87 6.61 -16.46
N CYS A 419 -14.79 6.27 -17.36
CA CYS A 419 -14.82 6.82 -18.72
C CYS A 419 -16.23 7.28 -19.13
N THR A 420 -16.28 8.44 -19.77
CA THR A 420 -17.44 9.05 -20.43
C THR A 420 -17.06 9.40 -21.87
N SER A 421 -17.97 10.02 -22.62
CA SER A 421 -17.65 10.57 -23.95
C SER A 421 -16.66 11.75 -23.91
N SER A 422 -16.50 12.42 -22.77
CA SER A 422 -15.67 13.62 -22.63
C SER A 422 -14.32 13.37 -21.95
N PHE A 423 -14.17 12.28 -21.19
CA PHE A 423 -12.89 11.92 -20.59
C PHE A 423 -12.82 10.44 -20.21
N CYS A 424 -11.60 9.95 -19.97
CA CYS A 424 -11.37 8.61 -19.42
C CYS A 424 -10.15 8.64 -18.52
N THR A 425 -10.27 8.12 -17.30
CA THR A 425 -9.14 7.99 -16.36
C THR A 425 -9.03 6.57 -15.84
N GLN A 426 -7.80 6.09 -15.69
CA GLN A 426 -7.54 4.80 -15.05
C GLN A 426 -6.33 4.90 -14.12
N ASN A 427 -6.52 4.46 -12.88
CA ASN A 427 -5.46 4.45 -11.88
C ASN A 427 -4.60 3.20 -12.00
N PHE A 428 -3.31 3.41 -11.84
CA PHE A 428 -2.27 2.40 -11.80
C PHE A 428 -1.48 2.53 -10.49
N SER A 429 -0.71 1.50 -10.13
CA SER A 429 0.07 1.46 -8.88
C SER A 429 1.03 2.64 -8.72
N GLY A 430 1.57 3.17 -9.82
CA GLY A 430 2.52 4.29 -9.84
C GLY A 430 1.99 5.53 -10.54
N GLY A 431 0.68 5.71 -10.63
CA GLY A 431 0.10 6.94 -11.18
C GLY A 431 -1.30 6.78 -11.78
N VAL A 432 -1.59 7.59 -12.77
CA VAL A 432 -2.88 7.60 -13.47
C VAL A 432 -2.66 7.91 -14.94
N VAL A 433 -3.42 7.25 -15.82
CA VAL A 433 -3.53 7.66 -17.22
C VAL A 433 -4.84 8.42 -17.37
N ALA A 434 -4.76 9.59 -17.99
CA ALA A 434 -5.91 10.46 -18.20
C ALA A 434 -6.02 10.88 -19.66
N TRP A 435 -7.23 10.77 -20.21
CA TRP A 435 -7.55 11.07 -21.61
C TRP A 435 -8.72 12.04 -21.71
N THR A 436 -8.65 12.95 -22.69
CA THR A 436 -9.79 13.69 -23.23
C THR A 436 -9.71 13.74 -24.76
N PRO A 437 -10.82 14.00 -25.48
CA PRO A 437 -10.81 14.15 -26.93
C PRO A 437 -9.88 15.26 -27.44
N THR A 438 -9.64 16.31 -26.64
CA THR A 438 -8.84 17.47 -27.06
C THR A 438 -7.37 17.38 -26.65
N SER A 439 -7.06 16.67 -25.57
CA SER A 439 -5.70 16.55 -25.05
C SER A 439 -4.99 15.26 -25.42
N GLY A 440 -5.71 14.21 -25.82
CA GLY A 440 -5.15 12.86 -25.91
C GLY A 440 -4.89 12.24 -24.54
N ALA A 441 -4.23 11.07 -24.53
CA ALA A 441 -4.01 10.26 -23.32
C ALA A 441 -2.58 10.40 -22.82
N TRP A 442 -2.44 10.81 -21.57
CA TRP A 442 -1.14 11.05 -20.94
C TRP A 442 -1.06 10.39 -19.56
N PRO A 443 0.08 9.74 -19.25
CA PRO A 443 0.37 9.29 -17.90
C PRO A 443 0.75 10.49 -17.02
N VAL A 444 0.33 10.45 -15.76
CA VAL A 444 0.77 11.36 -14.69
C VAL A 444 1.31 10.46 -13.57
N PHE A 445 2.61 10.54 -13.33
CA PHE A 445 3.30 9.55 -12.52
C PHE A 445 3.32 9.94 -11.04
N MET A 446 3.31 8.92 -10.17
CA MET A 446 3.66 8.99 -8.75
C MET A 446 2.98 10.15 -8.01
N GLY A 447 3.73 10.93 -7.23
CA GLY A 447 3.22 12.06 -6.46
C GLY A 447 2.56 13.15 -7.32
N MET A 448 2.97 13.34 -8.57
CA MET A 448 2.27 14.28 -9.47
C MET A 448 0.86 13.78 -9.80
N GLY A 449 0.69 12.47 -9.99
CA GLY A 449 -0.63 11.86 -10.21
C GLY A 449 -1.55 12.01 -9.01
N GLU A 450 -1.01 11.89 -7.80
CA GLU A 450 -1.76 12.12 -6.55
C GLU A 450 -2.14 13.59 -6.37
N THR A 451 -1.19 14.51 -6.53
CA THR A 451 -1.46 15.96 -6.46
C THR A 451 -2.50 16.38 -7.49
N TRP A 452 -2.40 15.90 -8.74
CA TRP A 452 -3.39 16.18 -9.78
C TRP A 452 -4.81 15.78 -9.36
N LYS A 453 -4.97 14.55 -8.85
CA LYS A 453 -6.27 14.05 -8.38
C LYS A 453 -6.80 14.90 -7.23
N ALA A 454 -5.96 15.21 -6.24
CA ALA A 454 -6.34 16.02 -5.08
C ALA A 454 -6.77 17.43 -5.48
N SER A 455 -6.03 18.09 -6.38
CA SER A 455 -6.36 19.40 -6.92
C SER A 455 -7.71 19.40 -7.64
N ARG A 456 -8.00 18.36 -8.42
CA ARG A 456 -9.30 18.23 -9.09
C ARG A 456 -10.46 18.01 -8.13
N THR A 457 -10.28 17.23 -7.08
CA THR A 457 -11.29 17.06 -6.02
C THR A 457 -11.59 18.39 -5.30
N LYS A 458 -10.58 19.26 -5.15
CA LYS A 458 -10.75 20.61 -4.58
C LYS A 458 -11.36 21.64 -5.55
N GLY A 459 -11.59 21.27 -6.81
CA GLY A 459 -12.08 22.19 -7.84
C GLY A 459 -11.03 23.19 -8.34
N GLU A 460 -9.73 22.90 -8.17
CA GLU A 460 -8.68 23.72 -8.79
C GLU A 460 -8.77 23.60 -10.33
N PRO A 461 -8.67 24.71 -11.09
CA PRO A 461 -8.86 24.74 -12.54
C PRO A 461 -7.60 24.25 -13.28
N ILE A 462 -7.02 23.13 -12.85
CA ILE A 462 -5.83 22.53 -13.47
C ILE A 462 -6.17 21.80 -14.78
N GLY A 463 -7.37 21.22 -14.88
CA GLY A 463 -7.82 20.47 -16.06
C GLY A 463 -7.14 19.11 -16.23
N PHE A 464 -7.05 18.61 -17.47
CA PHE A 464 -6.39 17.34 -17.83
C PHE A 464 -4.97 17.55 -18.37
N PRO A 465 -4.09 16.54 -18.29
CA PRO A 465 -2.73 16.63 -18.85
C PRO A 465 -2.79 16.79 -20.37
N VAL A 466 -1.91 17.62 -20.92
CA VAL A 466 -1.81 17.90 -22.37
C VAL A 466 -0.48 17.45 -22.98
N ALA A 467 0.46 17.02 -22.15
CA ALA A 467 1.77 16.54 -22.55
C ALA A 467 2.31 15.52 -21.53
N GLY A 468 3.36 14.79 -21.92
CA GLY A 468 4.11 13.91 -21.01
C GLY A 468 4.90 14.70 -19.97
N GLU A 469 5.25 14.02 -18.88
CA GLU A 469 6.15 14.55 -17.85
C GLU A 469 7.56 14.79 -18.42
N VAL A 470 8.16 15.92 -18.09
CA VAL A 470 9.51 16.32 -18.49
C VAL A 470 10.36 16.46 -17.22
N CYS A 471 11.39 15.63 -17.12
CA CYS A 471 12.31 15.59 -15.99
C CYS A 471 13.71 16.10 -16.37
N GLY A 472 14.53 16.38 -15.36
CA GLY A 472 15.88 16.94 -15.53
C GLY A 472 15.97 18.42 -15.18
N LEU A 473 14.96 18.95 -14.49
CA LEU A 473 15.02 20.30 -13.93
C LEU A 473 15.99 20.35 -12.72
N ARG A 474 16.26 21.56 -12.24
CA ARG A 474 17.12 21.85 -11.09
C ARG A 474 16.89 20.89 -9.91
N GLY A 475 17.96 20.25 -9.43
CA GLY A 475 17.87 19.37 -8.26
C GLY A 475 17.05 18.09 -8.48
N GLY A 476 16.92 17.62 -9.72
CA GLY A 476 16.18 16.40 -10.05
C GLY A 476 14.67 16.61 -10.18
N GLY A 477 14.22 17.84 -10.41
CA GLY A 477 12.80 18.15 -10.56
C GLY A 477 12.22 17.72 -11.91
N CYS A 478 10.89 17.67 -11.95
CA CYS A 478 10.11 17.39 -13.14
C CYS A 478 8.93 18.36 -13.24
N TYR A 479 8.38 18.55 -14.44
CA TYR A 479 7.13 19.26 -14.64
C TYR A 479 6.25 18.54 -15.66
N GLN A 480 4.96 18.80 -15.60
CA GLN A 480 4.00 18.35 -16.59
C GLN A 480 2.96 19.44 -16.84
N LEU A 481 2.59 19.61 -18.11
CA LEU A 481 1.62 20.61 -18.53
C LEU A 481 0.19 20.05 -18.54
N PHE A 482 -0.73 20.91 -18.10
CA PHE A 482 -2.17 20.64 -18.03
C PHE A 482 -2.92 21.79 -18.72
N GLN A 483 -4.19 21.55 -19.06
CA GLN A 483 -5.03 22.52 -19.75
C GLN A 483 -5.10 23.89 -19.07
N GLY A 484 -5.10 23.92 -17.72
CA GLY A 484 -5.19 25.16 -16.94
C GLY A 484 -3.96 25.51 -16.11
N GLY A 485 -2.83 24.82 -16.32
CA GLY A 485 -1.60 25.13 -15.59
C GLY A 485 -0.52 24.06 -15.70
N ALA A 486 0.32 23.97 -14.68
CA ALA A 486 1.39 22.98 -14.61
C ALA A 486 1.42 22.31 -13.23
N LEU A 487 1.88 21.06 -13.19
CA LEU A 487 2.39 20.44 -11.97
C LEU A 487 3.91 20.49 -12.01
N LEU A 488 4.51 20.87 -10.89
CA LEU A 488 5.95 20.80 -10.69
C LEU A 488 6.25 19.88 -9.54
N PHE A 489 7.28 19.07 -9.69
CA PHE A 489 7.85 18.22 -8.66
C PHE A 489 9.31 18.58 -8.43
N SER A 490 9.72 18.61 -7.16
CA SER A 490 11.12 18.51 -6.77
C SER A 490 11.27 17.52 -5.61
N PRO A 491 12.43 16.86 -5.45
CA PRO A 491 12.67 16.03 -4.27
C PRO A 491 12.55 16.78 -2.94
N ALA A 492 12.85 18.10 -2.94
CA ALA A 492 12.83 18.92 -1.72
C ALA A 492 11.42 19.36 -1.32
N THR A 493 10.55 19.64 -2.29
CA THR A 493 9.22 20.22 -2.03
C THR A 493 8.05 19.28 -2.31
N GLY A 494 8.26 18.19 -3.04
CA GLY A 494 7.17 17.35 -3.55
C GLY A 494 6.47 17.97 -4.76
N ALA A 495 5.29 17.44 -5.12
CA ALA A 495 4.53 17.85 -6.31
C ALA A 495 3.43 18.87 -5.97
N HIS A 496 3.42 20.01 -6.67
CA HIS A 496 2.45 21.10 -6.44
C HIS A 496 1.91 21.69 -7.75
N THR A 497 0.66 22.12 -7.73
CA THR A 497 -0.01 22.81 -8.85
C THR A 497 0.40 24.28 -8.93
N LEU A 498 0.55 24.77 -10.16
CA LEU A 498 0.65 26.19 -10.48
C LEU A 498 -0.41 26.51 -11.54
N THR A 499 -1.30 27.45 -11.22
CA THR A 499 -2.39 27.88 -12.10
C THR A 499 -2.56 29.40 -12.08
N GLY A 500 -3.26 29.92 -13.09
CA GLY A 500 -3.71 31.32 -13.15
C GLY A 500 -2.60 32.36 -12.93
N ARG A 501 -2.92 33.42 -12.19
CA ARG A 501 -2.03 34.58 -12.00
C ARG A 501 -0.73 34.23 -11.25
N ILE A 502 -0.75 33.19 -10.40
CA ILE A 502 0.47 32.73 -9.71
C ILE A 502 1.41 32.08 -10.71
N LEU A 503 0.90 31.22 -11.60
CA LEU A 503 1.70 30.63 -12.67
C LEU A 503 2.33 31.72 -13.54
N ASP A 504 1.54 32.67 -14.04
CA ASP A 504 2.04 33.77 -14.88
C ASP A 504 3.15 34.58 -14.20
N TYR A 505 2.99 34.87 -12.91
CA TYR A 505 3.98 35.61 -12.12
C TYR A 505 5.25 34.79 -11.89
N TRP A 506 5.12 33.51 -11.56
CA TRP A 506 6.24 32.60 -11.34
C TRP A 506 7.08 32.41 -12.62
N GLN A 507 6.43 32.28 -13.78
CA GLN A 507 7.10 32.22 -15.09
C GLN A 507 7.92 33.49 -15.35
N LYS A 508 7.32 34.68 -15.14
CA LYS A 508 8.00 35.98 -15.27
C LYS A 508 9.13 36.17 -14.26
N SER A 509 9.10 35.44 -13.15
CA SER A 509 10.11 35.47 -12.09
C SER A 509 11.31 34.54 -12.34
N GLY A 510 11.37 33.89 -13.50
CA GLY A 510 12.47 33.02 -13.91
C GLY A 510 12.27 31.52 -13.61
N PHE A 511 11.02 31.08 -13.45
CA PHE A 511 10.67 29.67 -13.20
C PHE A 511 11.39 29.10 -11.95
N GLU A 512 11.74 27.81 -11.97
CA GLU A 512 12.35 27.10 -10.84
C GLU A 512 13.80 27.54 -10.57
N ASN A 513 14.47 28.15 -11.54
CA ASN A 513 15.80 28.75 -11.35
C ASN A 513 15.72 30.20 -10.85
N GLY A 514 14.51 30.77 -10.84
CA GLY A 514 14.25 32.16 -10.56
C GLY A 514 14.29 32.53 -9.09
N ARG A 515 13.72 33.71 -8.81
CA ARG A 515 13.69 34.33 -7.48
C ARG A 515 12.84 33.56 -6.47
N LEU A 516 11.88 32.76 -6.95
CA LEU A 516 10.97 31.98 -6.10
C LEU A 516 11.43 30.54 -5.88
N GLY A 517 12.06 29.92 -6.88
CA GLY A 517 12.37 28.49 -6.85
C GLY A 517 11.15 27.62 -7.14
N TYR A 518 11.15 26.38 -6.65
CA TYR A 518 10.01 25.47 -6.77
C TYR A 518 8.83 25.91 -5.88
N PRO A 519 7.59 25.61 -6.27
CA PRO A 519 6.47 25.66 -5.33
C PRO A 519 6.72 24.71 -4.17
N ALA A 520 6.43 25.18 -2.95
CA ALA A 520 6.70 24.50 -1.68
C ALA A 520 5.40 24.08 -0.96
N GLY A 521 4.24 24.42 -1.51
CA GLY A 521 2.94 24.06 -0.96
C GLY A 521 1.81 24.28 -1.98
N PRO A 522 0.62 23.74 -1.70
CA PRO A 522 -0.56 23.99 -2.53
C PRO A 522 -0.96 25.48 -2.44
N ALA A 523 -1.58 25.99 -3.49
CA ALA A 523 -2.19 27.30 -3.45
C ALA A 523 -3.39 27.31 -2.48
N SER A 524 -3.48 28.35 -1.64
CA SER A 524 -4.64 28.63 -0.82
C SER A 524 -5.37 29.82 -1.41
N CYS A 525 -6.51 29.54 -2.05
CA CYS A 525 -7.35 30.51 -2.72
C CYS A 525 -8.73 30.64 -2.06
N GLY A 526 -9.30 31.84 -2.07
CA GLY A 526 -10.73 32.06 -1.80
C GLY A 526 -11.63 31.41 -2.86
N ALA A 527 -12.93 31.32 -2.59
CA ALA A 527 -13.88 30.54 -3.38
C ALA A 527 -13.92 30.87 -4.89
N VAL A 528 -13.64 32.12 -5.26
CA VAL A 528 -13.61 32.59 -6.66
C VAL A 528 -12.19 32.81 -7.21
N GLN A 529 -11.15 32.37 -6.49
CA GLN A 529 -9.72 32.48 -6.86
C GLN A 529 -9.22 33.90 -7.15
N THR A 530 -9.93 34.91 -6.68
CA THR A 530 -9.50 36.30 -6.74
C THR A 530 -8.54 36.66 -5.62
N GLU A 531 -8.51 35.86 -4.55
CA GLU A 531 -7.60 36.01 -3.41
C GLU A 531 -6.83 34.72 -3.25
N CYS A 532 -5.54 34.72 -3.56
CA CYS A 532 -4.72 33.51 -3.54
C CYS A 532 -3.37 33.77 -2.92
N ARG A 533 -2.83 32.75 -2.25
CA ARG A 533 -1.44 32.70 -1.82
C ARG A 533 -0.84 31.34 -2.07
N GLN A 534 0.45 31.28 -2.35
CA GLN A 534 1.18 30.02 -2.49
C GLN A 534 2.62 30.17 -2.02
N ALA A 535 3.08 29.16 -1.28
CA ALA A 535 4.45 29.07 -0.81
C ALA A 535 5.38 28.52 -1.90
N PHE A 536 6.59 29.05 -1.94
CA PHE A 536 7.71 28.65 -2.78
C PHE A 536 8.97 28.52 -1.90
N GLU A 537 10.02 27.89 -2.43
CA GLU A 537 11.28 27.70 -1.70
C GLU A 537 11.85 28.99 -1.11
N LYS A 538 11.72 30.12 -1.83
CA LYS A 538 12.34 31.40 -1.47
C LYS A 538 11.34 32.49 -1.10
N GLY A 539 10.06 32.15 -0.91
CA GLY A 539 9.06 33.12 -0.47
C GLY A 539 7.62 32.67 -0.66
N VAL A 540 6.69 33.59 -0.38
CA VAL A 540 5.25 33.37 -0.57
C VAL A 540 4.74 34.39 -1.57
N VAL A 541 4.09 33.93 -2.63
CA VAL A 541 3.37 34.81 -3.57
C VAL A 541 1.95 34.97 -3.08
N GLY A 542 1.43 36.19 -3.06
CA GLY A 542 0.03 36.44 -2.74
C GLY A 542 -0.58 37.59 -3.55
N TYR A 543 -1.88 37.53 -3.80
CA TYR A 543 -2.67 38.60 -4.41
C TYR A 543 -4.13 38.58 -3.97
N SER A 544 -4.83 39.71 -4.20
CA SER A 544 -6.28 39.82 -4.19
C SER A 544 -6.84 40.33 -5.53
N ALA A 545 -8.15 40.50 -5.63
CA ALA A 545 -8.80 41.16 -6.77
C ALA A 545 -8.24 42.57 -6.99
N ALA A 546 -7.85 43.24 -5.90
CA ALA A 546 -7.36 44.61 -5.90
C ALA A 546 -5.83 44.73 -6.05
N THR A 547 -5.07 43.62 -5.95
CA THR A 547 -3.61 43.66 -5.99
C THR A 547 -3.04 42.77 -7.10
N ALA A 548 -1.83 43.12 -7.56
CA ALA A 548 -1.03 42.23 -8.38
C ALA A 548 -0.41 41.11 -7.52
N PRO A 549 -0.04 39.96 -8.11
CA PRO A 549 0.82 38.98 -7.45
C PRO A 549 2.14 39.62 -7.04
N GLU A 550 2.45 39.51 -5.75
CA GLU A 550 3.71 40.00 -5.18
C GLU A 550 4.33 38.95 -4.27
N THR A 551 5.66 38.95 -4.22
CA THR A 551 6.44 38.02 -3.38
C THR A 551 6.77 38.64 -2.04
N VAL A 552 6.44 37.94 -0.95
CA VAL A 552 7.03 38.16 0.37
C VAL A 552 8.18 37.17 0.52
N ALA A 553 9.42 37.68 0.65
CA ALA A 553 10.60 36.81 0.70
C ALA A 553 10.56 35.88 1.92
N ALA A 554 11.08 34.66 1.76
CA ALA A 554 11.17 33.70 2.86
C ALA A 554 12.02 34.29 4.01
N GLY A 555 11.59 34.05 5.24
CA GLY A 555 12.26 34.55 6.44
C GLY A 555 11.32 35.34 7.36
N PRO A 556 11.85 36.27 8.16
CA PRO A 556 11.07 36.96 9.21
C PRO A 556 9.84 37.69 8.69
N MET A 557 9.88 38.26 7.49
CA MET A 557 8.74 38.99 6.92
C MET A 557 7.61 38.06 6.50
N ALA A 558 7.90 36.93 5.85
CA ALA A 558 6.87 35.92 5.57
C ALA A 558 6.25 35.37 6.87
N ALA A 559 7.07 35.09 7.89
CA ALA A 559 6.59 34.64 9.20
C ALA A 559 5.74 35.72 9.93
N GLY A 560 6.11 37.00 9.78
CA GLY A 560 5.31 38.11 10.29
C GLY A 560 3.94 38.22 9.60
N TRP A 561 3.89 38.06 8.28
CA TRP A 561 2.63 38.07 7.54
C TRP A 561 1.73 36.87 7.90
N GLU A 562 2.33 35.69 8.10
CA GLU A 562 1.63 34.51 8.63
C GLU A 562 1.01 34.78 9.99
N ARG A 563 1.82 35.27 10.96
CA ARG A 563 1.37 35.61 12.32
C ARG A 563 0.17 36.56 12.32
N LEU A 564 0.13 37.48 11.36
CA LEU A 564 -0.91 38.48 11.23
C LEU A 564 -2.16 37.99 10.48
N GLY A 565 -2.22 36.71 10.10
CA GLY A 565 -3.39 36.09 9.46
C GLY A 565 -3.39 36.14 7.94
N TRP A 566 -2.22 36.27 7.31
CA TRP A 566 -2.07 36.33 5.85
C TRP A 566 -2.91 37.45 5.20
N GLY A 567 -3.39 37.23 3.98
CA GLY A 567 -4.20 38.18 3.22
C GLY A 567 -5.58 38.48 3.84
N ALA A 568 -6.13 37.58 4.66
CA ALA A 568 -7.36 37.82 5.41
C ALA A 568 -7.12 38.64 6.69
N GLY A 569 -5.86 38.80 7.07
CA GLY A 569 -5.40 39.42 8.30
C GLY A 569 -5.47 40.94 8.32
N SER A 570 -4.81 41.50 9.35
CA SER A 570 -4.77 42.94 9.61
C SER A 570 -4.01 43.74 8.54
N LEU A 571 -3.03 43.13 7.86
CA LEU A 571 -2.26 43.77 6.78
C LEU A 571 -2.90 43.65 5.39
N GLY A 572 -3.66 42.59 5.13
CA GLY A 572 -4.12 42.27 3.78
C GLY A 572 -3.03 41.64 2.91
N TYR A 573 -3.18 41.74 1.59
CA TYR A 573 -2.22 41.21 0.60
C TYR A 573 -1.10 42.21 0.26
N PRO A 574 0.10 41.73 -0.14
CA PRO A 574 1.21 42.60 -0.53
C PRO A 574 0.86 43.42 -1.78
N THR A 575 1.39 44.65 -1.83
CA THR A 575 1.18 45.62 -2.92
C THR A 575 2.49 46.11 -3.55
N SER A 576 3.62 45.61 -3.07
CA SER A 576 4.96 45.94 -3.56
C SER A 576 5.92 44.79 -3.27
N GLY A 577 7.09 44.78 -3.93
CA GLY A 577 8.23 43.97 -3.48
C GLY A 577 8.83 44.46 -2.16
N GLN A 578 9.67 43.62 -1.55
CA GLN A 578 10.41 43.98 -0.34
C GLN A 578 11.56 44.95 -0.65
N TYR A 579 11.67 46.03 0.13
CA TYR A 579 12.76 46.99 0.07
C TYR A 579 13.62 46.87 1.33
N CYS A 580 14.92 46.70 1.14
CA CYS A 580 15.91 46.59 2.22
C CYS A 580 16.97 47.67 2.10
N GLY A 581 17.70 47.91 3.19
CA GLY A 581 18.69 49.00 3.30
C GLY A 581 18.20 50.18 4.14
N LEU A 582 17.16 49.98 4.96
CA LEU A 582 16.78 50.93 6.00
C LEU A 582 17.81 50.93 7.13
N LYS A 583 17.68 51.90 8.05
CA LYS A 583 18.50 52.04 9.25
C LYS A 583 18.66 50.71 10.00
N ASP A 584 19.84 50.46 10.56
CA ASP A 584 20.15 49.27 11.35
C ASP A 584 19.86 47.92 10.64
N GLY A 585 19.96 47.91 9.30
CA GLY A 585 19.75 46.71 8.48
C GLY A 585 18.27 46.36 8.25
N GLY A 586 17.37 47.32 8.42
CA GLY A 586 15.94 47.08 8.28
C GLY A 586 15.45 46.92 6.84
N CYS A 587 14.25 46.36 6.73
CA CYS A 587 13.50 46.22 5.48
C CYS A 587 12.04 46.61 5.69
N PHE A 588 11.33 46.91 4.61
CA PHE A 588 9.88 47.02 4.64
C PHE A 588 9.24 46.48 3.36
N GLN A 589 7.94 46.18 3.47
CA GLN A 589 7.11 45.83 2.31
C GLN A 589 5.71 46.39 2.53
N MET A 590 5.14 46.98 1.49
CA MET A 590 3.78 47.51 1.53
C MET A 590 2.74 46.40 1.32
N PHE A 591 1.65 46.51 2.07
CA PHE A 591 0.46 45.69 2.01
C PHE A 591 -0.77 46.59 1.86
N ALA A 592 -1.92 46.01 1.49
CA ALA A 592 -3.15 46.76 1.23
C ALA A 592 -3.61 47.64 2.42
N LYS A 593 -3.33 47.23 3.66
CA LYS A 593 -3.75 47.94 4.89
C LYS A 593 -2.58 48.49 5.72
N GLY A 594 -1.37 48.58 5.16
CA GLY A 594 -0.21 49.11 5.88
C GLY A 594 1.11 48.64 5.31
N ALA A 595 2.11 48.52 6.17
CA ALA A 595 3.41 47.95 5.83
C ALA A 595 3.81 46.91 6.86
N LEU A 596 4.62 45.93 6.45
CA LEU A 596 5.37 45.11 7.39
C LEU A 596 6.79 45.67 7.47
N MET A 597 7.23 46.04 8.67
CA MET A 597 8.54 46.60 8.95
C MET A 597 9.41 45.52 9.61
N TYR A 598 10.64 45.34 9.15
CA TYR A 598 11.60 44.43 9.75
C TYR A 598 12.83 45.17 10.24
N SER A 599 13.31 44.81 11.42
CA SER A 599 14.68 45.08 11.86
C SER A 599 15.25 43.84 12.56
N PRO A 600 16.59 43.67 12.61
CA PRO A 600 17.20 42.61 13.40
C PRO A 600 16.80 42.63 14.88
N ALA A 601 16.55 43.81 15.45
CA ALA A 601 16.24 43.98 16.88
C ALA A 601 14.77 43.66 17.22
N THR A 602 13.82 44.00 16.34
CA THR A 602 12.38 43.89 16.63
C THR A 602 11.67 42.78 15.85
N GLY A 603 12.34 42.15 14.88
CA GLY A 603 11.71 41.23 13.95
C GLY A 603 10.75 41.94 13.00
N ALA A 604 9.88 41.17 12.35
CA ALA A 604 8.86 41.72 11.46
C ALA A 604 7.61 42.14 12.25
N GLN A 605 7.24 43.41 12.19
CA GLN A 605 6.15 44.02 12.94
C GLN A 605 5.27 44.86 12.00
N PRO A 606 3.93 44.86 12.16
CA PRO A 606 3.05 45.61 11.30
C PRO A 606 3.16 47.11 11.57
N SER A 607 2.91 47.92 10.55
CA SER A 607 2.61 49.34 10.67
C SER A 607 1.35 49.60 9.87
N LEU A 608 0.20 49.47 10.55
CA LEU A 608 -1.13 49.55 9.95
C LEU A 608 -1.49 50.99 9.61
N LEU A 609 -2.24 51.21 8.53
CA LEU A 609 -2.78 52.53 8.21
C LEU A 609 -3.67 53.04 9.36
N GLY A 610 -3.48 54.29 9.75
CA GLY A 610 -4.26 54.93 10.81
C GLY A 610 -3.42 55.79 11.74
N PRO A 611 -4.05 56.34 12.81
CA PRO A 611 -3.46 57.42 13.61
C PRO A 611 -2.11 57.09 14.27
N ILE A 612 -1.90 55.84 14.68
CA ILE A 612 -0.64 55.38 15.27
C ILE A 612 0.50 55.49 14.24
N ARG A 613 0.28 55.00 13.01
CA ARG A 613 1.25 55.12 11.92
C ARG A 613 1.42 56.57 11.47
N ASP A 614 0.35 57.36 11.44
CA ASP A 614 0.44 58.77 11.06
C ASP A 614 1.32 59.56 12.02
N LEU A 615 1.26 59.29 13.33
CA LEU A 615 2.18 59.87 14.31
C LEU A 615 3.61 59.38 14.09
N TRP A 616 3.80 58.08 13.86
CA TRP A 616 5.12 57.53 13.61
C TRP A 616 5.76 58.13 12.34
N GLN A 617 4.97 58.33 11.29
CA GLN A 617 5.38 59.04 10.08
C GLN A 617 5.79 60.49 10.39
N LYS A 618 4.97 61.23 11.13
CA LYS A 618 5.27 62.62 11.54
C LYS A 618 6.54 62.73 12.38
N THR A 619 6.89 61.69 13.11
CA THR A 619 8.10 61.64 13.95
C THR A 619 9.33 61.11 13.22
N GLY A 620 9.23 60.82 11.91
CA GLY A 620 10.36 60.43 11.06
C GLY A 620 10.53 58.93 10.82
N PHE A 621 9.46 58.14 11.06
CA PHE A 621 9.49 56.68 10.96
C PHE A 621 10.65 56.05 11.76
N GLU A 622 11.38 55.09 11.20
CA GLU A 622 12.50 54.40 11.84
C GLU A 622 13.70 55.33 12.12
N ASN A 623 13.80 56.44 11.38
CA ASN A 623 14.81 57.46 11.61
C ASN A 623 14.42 58.42 12.75
N GLY A 624 13.16 58.36 13.20
CA GLY A 624 12.62 59.12 14.31
C GLY A 624 13.04 58.64 15.68
N SER A 625 12.62 59.39 16.70
CA SER A 625 12.92 59.09 18.11
C SER A 625 12.29 57.80 18.63
N LEU A 626 11.21 57.31 18.00
CA LEU A 626 10.55 56.05 18.37
C LEU A 626 11.30 54.81 17.89
N GLY A 627 12.04 54.90 16.77
CA GLY A 627 12.66 53.77 16.10
C GLY A 627 11.65 52.84 15.41
N TYR A 628 12.00 51.56 15.27
CA TYR A 628 11.16 50.55 14.61
C TYR A 628 9.96 50.14 15.47
N PRO A 629 8.82 49.76 14.88
CA PRO A 629 7.75 49.05 15.58
C PRO A 629 8.31 47.77 16.21
N ALA A 630 7.87 47.47 17.42
CA ALA A 630 8.35 46.37 18.27
C ALA A 630 7.23 45.41 18.71
N SER A 631 5.97 45.68 18.36
CA SER A 631 4.84 44.80 18.60
C SER A 631 3.80 44.91 17.49
N ASP A 632 2.82 44.01 17.52
CA ASP A 632 1.56 44.20 16.80
C ASP A 632 0.78 45.40 17.39
N VAL A 633 -0.21 45.90 16.65
CA VAL A 633 -1.16 46.90 17.15
C VAL A 633 -2.22 46.20 17.99
N ILE A 634 -2.32 46.55 19.27
CA ILE A 634 -3.26 45.95 20.21
C ILE A 634 -4.35 46.97 20.51
N CYS A 635 -5.60 46.59 20.24
CA CYS A 635 -6.80 47.40 20.49
C CYS A 635 -7.69 46.75 21.55
N GLY A 636 -8.64 47.51 22.08
CA GLY A 636 -9.54 47.05 23.16
C GLY A 636 -9.12 47.56 24.54
N LEU A 637 -8.26 48.58 24.59
CA LEU A 637 -8.00 49.35 25.80
C LEU A 637 -9.26 50.13 26.23
N VAL A 638 -9.20 50.77 27.40
CA VAL A 638 -10.27 51.65 27.93
C VAL A 638 -10.74 52.63 26.84
N ASP A 639 -12.06 52.81 26.71
CA ASP A 639 -12.71 53.64 25.68
C ASP A 639 -12.38 53.25 24.22
N GLY A 640 -12.05 51.97 23.98
CA GLY A 640 -11.76 51.44 22.65
C GLY A 640 -10.40 51.84 22.10
N GLY A 641 -9.47 52.27 22.95
CA GLY A 641 -8.15 52.68 22.51
C GLY A 641 -7.27 51.53 22.02
N CYS A 642 -6.18 51.92 21.37
CA CYS A 642 -5.18 51.03 20.82
C CYS A 642 -3.78 51.50 21.20
N PHE A 643 -2.81 50.58 21.19
CA PHE A 643 -1.41 50.93 21.32
C PHE A 643 -0.52 50.07 20.43
N GLN A 644 0.69 50.56 20.22
CA GLN A 644 1.78 49.80 19.62
C GLN A 644 3.09 50.19 20.29
N ASN A 645 3.90 49.19 20.62
CA ASN A 645 5.25 49.41 21.10
C ASN A 645 6.21 49.64 19.94
N TYR A 646 7.18 50.51 20.18
CA TYR A 646 8.29 50.83 19.32
C TYR A 646 9.59 50.59 20.10
N SER A 647 10.72 50.64 19.40
CA SER A 647 12.05 50.35 19.95
C SER A 647 12.40 51.24 21.15
N SER A 648 11.88 52.47 21.18
CA SER A 648 12.21 53.47 22.20
C SER A 648 11.00 54.07 22.91
N GLY A 649 9.78 53.58 22.67
CA GLY A 649 8.57 54.11 23.28
C GLY A 649 7.31 53.35 22.91
N THR A 650 6.17 53.84 23.37
CA THR A 650 4.85 53.31 23.03
C THR A 650 4.02 54.43 22.41
N VAL A 651 3.36 54.16 21.27
CA VAL A 651 2.34 55.06 20.73
C VAL A 651 0.97 54.53 21.15
N MET A 652 0.17 55.39 21.76
CA MET A 652 -1.21 55.07 22.12
C MET A 652 -2.17 55.99 21.41
N TRP A 653 -3.36 55.48 21.13
CA TRP A 653 -4.44 56.22 20.51
C TRP A 653 -5.76 55.92 21.21
N SER A 654 -6.57 56.96 21.42
CA SER A 654 -8.01 56.85 21.67
C SER A 654 -8.74 57.98 20.97
N ALA A 655 -10.06 57.84 20.78
CA ALA A 655 -10.88 58.87 20.14
C ALA A 655 -10.79 60.24 20.85
N GLY A 656 -10.66 60.24 22.18
CA GLY A 656 -10.56 61.47 22.98
C GLY A 656 -9.16 62.07 23.10
N SER A 657 -8.10 61.30 22.87
CA SER A 657 -6.70 61.76 23.06
C SER A 657 -5.93 61.97 21.76
N GLY A 658 -6.36 61.36 20.66
CA GLY A 658 -5.53 61.25 19.46
C GLY A 658 -4.34 60.32 19.68
N ALA A 659 -3.45 60.22 18.69
CA ALA A 659 -2.26 59.38 18.80
C ALA A 659 -1.12 60.16 19.48
N ASN A 660 -0.59 59.65 20.60
CA ASN A 660 0.51 60.27 21.33
C ASN A 660 1.56 59.22 21.73
N ALA A 661 2.82 59.63 21.68
CA ALA A 661 3.97 58.80 22.04
C ALA A 661 4.36 59.01 23.51
N VAL A 662 4.56 57.92 24.25
CA VAL A 662 5.14 57.90 25.59
C VAL A 662 6.49 57.19 25.49
N MET A 663 7.58 57.94 25.62
CA MET A 663 8.94 57.42 25.45
C MET A 663 9.34 56.54 26.64
N PHE A 664 10.15 55.51 26.40
CA PHE A 664 10.71 54.71 27.51
C PHE A 664 11.61 55.60 28.38
N GLY A 665 11.39 55.54 29.70
CA GLY A 665 12.10 56.36 30.68
C GLY A 665 11.21 56.80 31.85
N PRO A 666 11.73 57.70 32.71
CA PRO A 666 11.11 58.02 34.00
C PRO A 666 9.66 58.52 33.91
N VAL A 667 9.34 59.30 32.87
CA VAL A 667 7.97 59.81 32.65
C VAL A 667 6.98 58.67 32.43
N ARG A 668 7.34 57.69 31.61
CA ARG A 668 6.53 56.49 31.39
C ARG A 668 6.42 55.65 32.65
N ASP A 669 7.52 55.44 33.37
CA ASP A 669 7.54 54.62 34.58
C ASP A 669 6.63 55.20 35.66
N ALA A 670 6.62 56.53 35.81
CA ALA A 670 5.67 57.21 36.68
C ALA A 670 4.23 57.02 36.20
N TRP A 671 3.94 57.18 34.90
CA TRP A 671 2.59 56.96 34.35
C TRP A 671 2.11 55.51 34.56
N VAL A 672 2.98 54.53 34.29
CA VAL A 672 2.75 53.10 34.57
C VAL A 672 2.37 52.87 36.03
N SER A 673 3.10 53.48 36.98
CA SER A 673 2.81 53.32 38.41
C SER A 673 1.44 53.91 38.84
N THR A 674 0.82 54.75 38.00
CA THR A 674 -0.54 55.25 38.23
C THR A 674 -1.66 54.38 37.64
N GLY A 675 -1.31 53.28 36.96
CA GLY A 675 -2.27 52.34 36.36
C GLY A 675 -2.50 52.53 34.85
N PHE A 676 -1.51 53.04 34.11
CA PHE A 676 -1.59 53.30 32.66
C PHE A 676 -2.82 54.16 32.25
N GLU A 677 -3.48 53.83 31.13
CA GLU A 677 -4.60 54.58 30.56
C GLU A 677 -5.91 54.41 31.35
N GLY A 678 -6.06 53.30 32.07
CA GLY A 678 -7.16 53.10 33.02
C GLY A 678 -6.93 53.79 34.37
N GLY A 679 -5.70 54.30 34.59
CA GLY A 679 -5.24 54.84 35.85
C GLY A 679 -5.66 56.27 36.15
N LYS A 680 -5.04 56.84 37.19
CA LYS A 680 -5.35 58.20 37.68
C LYS A 680 -5.01 59.31 36.67
N LEU A 681 -4.09 59.06 35.74
CA LEU A 681 -3.66 60.01 34.72
C LEU A 681 -4.43 59.89 33.39
N GLY A 682 -4.91 58.69 33.04
CA GLY A 682 -5.58 58.46 31.77
C GLY A 682 -4.62 58.36 30.57
N TYR A 683 -5.15 58.51 29.35
CA TYR A 683 -4.37 58.50 28.11
C TYR A 683 -3.41 59.70 27.99
N PRO A 684 -2.24 59.54 27.34
CA PRO A 684 -1.40 60.67 26.94
C PRO A 684 -2.14 61.56 25.92
N VAL A 685 -2.13 62.88 26.14
CA VAL A 685 -2.77 63.88 25.25
C VAL A 685 -1.75 64.82 24.60
N SER A 686 -0.46 64.55 24.78
CA SER A 686 0.66 65.27 24.18
C SER A 686 1.85 64.33 24.02
N GLY A 687 2.81 64.70 23.18
CA GLY A 687 4.15 64.10 23.23
C GLY A 687 4.95 64.59 24.45
N GLN A 688 5.95 63.82 24.86
CA GLN A 688 6.88 64.24 25.91
C GLN A 688 7.73 65.43 25.43
N ILE A 689 7.72 66.51 26.18
CA ILE A 689 8.52 67.71 25.92
C ILE A 689 9.67 67.74 26.92
N CYS A 690 10.89 67.78 26.42
CA CYS A 690 12.13 67.84 27.21
C CYS A 690 12.92 69.11 26.89
N GLY A 691 13.91 69.42 27.72
CA GLY A 691 14.68 70.67 27.61
C GLY A 691 14.13 71.77 28.51
N LEU A 692 13.30 71.42 29.50
CA LEU A 692 12.95 72.32 30.58
C LEU A 692 14.19 72.61 31.45
N ARG A 693 14.05 73.56 32.37
CA ARG A 693 15.06 73.92 33.38
C ARG A 693 15.73 72.67 33.98
N ASN A 694 17.05 72.67 34.10
CA ASN A 694 17.82 71.56 34.69
C ASN A 694 17.55 70.20 34.01
N ASN A 695 17.36 70.19 32.68
CA ASN A 695 17.08 68.99 31.88
C ASN A 695 15.78 68.27 32.26
N GLY A 696 14.77 69.03 32.71
CA GLY A 696 13.47 68.46 32.99
C GLY A 696 12.68 68.10 31.73
N CYS A 697 11.69 67.24 31.93
CA CYS A 697 10.73 66.85 30.91
C CYS A 697 9.32 66.85 31.50
N PHE A 698 8.30 67.01 30.66
CA PHE A 698 6.92 66.79 31.05
C PHE A 698 6.11 66.12 29.95
N GLN A 699 5.01 65.51 30.35
CA GLN A 699 4.00 65.03 29.43
C GLN A 699 2.61 65.20 30.04
N ASN A 700 1.68 65.72 29.25
CA ASN A 700 0.28 65.84 29.64
C ASN A 700 -0.49 64.57 29.29
N PHE A 701 -1.36 64.20 30.21
CA PHE A 701 -2.32 63.11 30.16
C PHE A 701 -3.73 63.67 30.39
N ALA A 702 -4.76 62.92 30.01
CA ALA A 702 -6.15 63.38 30.02
C ALA A 702 -6.62 63.91 31.40
N LYS A 703 -6.07 63.36 32.50
CA LYS A 703 -6.44 63.72 33.88
C LYS A 703 -5.28 64.33 34.68
N GLY A 704 -4.14 64.61 34.04
CA GLY A 704 -3.02 65.23 34.75
C GLY A 704 -1.73 65.34 33.94
N THR A 705 -0.63 65.57 34.65
CA THR A 705 0.69 65.76 34.03
C THR A 705 1.70 64.92 34.78
N VAL A 706 2.66 64.34 34.07
CA VAL A 706 3.88 63.82 34.70
C VAL A 706 5.00 64.82 34.45
N MET A 707 5.66 65.24 35.53
CA MET A 707 6.80 66.15 35.49
C MET A 707 8.04 65.40 35.96
N TYR A 708 9.15 65.52 35.24
CA TYR A 708 10.43 64.91 35.58
C TYR A 708 11.53 65.96 35.69
N SER A 709 12.39 65.79 36.68
CA SER A 709 13.74 66.37 36.69
C SER A 709 14.74 65.33 37.20
N PRO A 710 16.03 65.45 36.86
CA PRO A 710 17.07 64.60 37.44
C PRO A 710 17.13 64.66 38.97
N ALA A 711 16.79 65.80 39.57
CA ALA A 711 16.87 66.01 41.03
C ALA A 711 15.67 65.45 41.79
N THR A 712 14.46 65.51 41.22
CA THR A 712 13.22 65.15 41.92
C THR A 712 12.56 63.86 41.42
N GLY A 713 13.09 63.25 40.36
CA GLY A 713 12.47 62.10 39.70
C GLY A 713 11.18 62.49 38.97
N ALA A 714 10.43 61.49 38.51
CA ALA A 714 9.17 61.69 37.80
C ALA A 714 8.00 61.68 38.78
N GLN A 715 7.21 62.75 38.79
CA GLN A 715 6.11 62.95 39.72
C GLN A 715 4.79 63.13 38.95
N ALA A 716 3.76 62.38 39.35
CA ALA A 716 2.42 62.47 38.76
C ALA A 716 1.56 63.53 39.48
N LEU A 717 1.11 64.53 38.73
CA LEU A 717 0.25 65.62 39.20
C LEU A 717 -1.20 65.38 38.76
N THR A 718 -2.02 64.80 39.62
CA THR A 718 -3.40 64.37 39.27
C THR A 718 -4.48 65.35 39.71
N SER A 719 -4.18 66.31 40.59
CA SER A 719 -5.15 67.34 41.03
C SER A 719 -5.09 68.58 40.14
N THR A 720 -6.18 68.88 39.43
CA THR A 720 -6.29 70.09 38.59
C THR A 720 -6.09 71.38 39.38
N PRO A 721 -6.76 71.60 40.53
CA PRO A 721 -6.56 72.83 41.31
C PRO A 721 -5.11 73.04 41.78
N ILE A 722 -4.43 71.96 42.17
CA ILE A 722 -3.02 72.03 42.58
C ILE A 722 -2.13 72.40 41.38
N ARG A 723 -2.36 71.81 40.21
CA ARG A 723 -1.61 72.14 38.99
C ARG A 723 -1.83 73.58 38.54
N GLU A 724 -3.07 74.07 38.57
CA GLU A 724 -3.39 75.46 38.23
C GLU A 724 -2.70 76.44 39.19
N ARG A 725 -2.70 76.14 40.49
CA ARG A 725 -1.98 76.95 41.47
C ARG A 725 -0.48 76.95 41.25
N TRP A 726 0.11 75.80 40.93
CA TRP A 726 1.53 75.69 40.58
C TRP A 726 1.84 76.43 39.28
N GLY A 727 0.98 76.35 38.27
CA GLY A 727 1.09 77.13 37.04
C GLY A 727 1.06 78.63 37.28
N ALA A 728 0.14 79.11 38.11
CA ALA A 728 0.08 80.51 38.54
C ALA A 728 1.32 80.97 39.33
N SER A 729 2.10 80.03 39.87
CA SER A 729 3.39 80.32 40.53
C SER A 729 4.58 80.39 39.56
N GLY A 730 4.38 80.10 38.27
CA GLY A 730 5.42 80.04 37.24
C GLY A 730 5.97 78.64 36.95
N TYR A 731 5.24 77.58 37.30
CA TYR A 731 5.66 76.18 37.15
C TYR A 731 7.04 75.90 37.77
N GLU A 732 7.89 75.09 37.12
CA GLU A 732 9.23 74.70 37.61
C GLU A 732 10.25 75.84 37.66
N SER A 733 9.98 76.89 36.88
CA SER A 733 10.76 78.13 36.89
C SER A 733 10.27 79.12 37.95
N GLY A 734 9.13 78.80 38.56
CA GLY A 734 8.41 79.64 39.51
C GLY A 734 8.91 79.61 40.95
N SER A 735 8.13 80.21 41.85
CA SER A 735 8.44 80.29 43.28
C SER A 735 8.43 78.93 43.99
N LEU A 736 7.77 77.92 43.42
CA LEU A 736 7.65 76.57 43.96
C LEU A 736 8.74 75.59 43.50
N GLY A 737 9.26 75.75 42.28
CA GLY A 737 10.20 74.81 41.67
C GLY A 737 9.53 73.51 41.22
N TYR A 738 10.33 72.45 41.02
CA TYR A 738 9.83 71.14 40.61
C TYR A 738 8.99 70.46 41.71
N PRO A 739 7.98 69.63 41.35
CA PRO A 739 7.35 68.73 42.30
C PRO A 739 8.36 67.71 42.82
N THR A 740 8.28 67.41 44.12
CA THR A 740 9.11 66.42 44.83
C THR A 740 8.30 65.20 45.29
N SER A 741 6.97 65.25 45.16
CA SER A 741 6.07 64.11 45.35
C SER A 741 5.00 64.08 44.26
N GLY A 742 4.36 62.93 44.06
CA GLY A 742 3.07 62.86 43.37
C GLY A 742 1.97 63.56 44.16
N THR A 743 0.82 63.80 43.54
CA THR A 743 -0.37 64.29 44.26
C THR A 743 -0.90 63.20 45.19
N ILE A 744 -1.02 63.51 46.48
CA ILE A 744 -1.62 62.63 47.48
C ILE A 744 -3.00 63.19 47.82
N CYS A 745 -4.04 62.40 47.55
CA CYS A 745 -5.44 62.75 47.80
C CYS A 745 -6.08 61.73 48.74
N GLY A 746 -7.23 62.10 49.32
CA GLY A 746 -7.90 61.30 50.35
C GLY A 746 -7.66 61.83 51.76
N LEU A 747 -7.17 63.06 51.87
CA LEU A 747 -7.15 63.78 53.13
C LEU A 747 -8.59 64.14 53.57
N ARG A 748 -8.74 64.60 54.80
CA ARG A 748 -10.02 65.02 55.40
C ARG A 748 -10.80 65.95 54.45
N ASN A 749 -12.10 65.75 54.30
CA ASN A 749 -12.97 66.59 53.45
C ASN A 749 -12.41 66.77 52.03
N ASP A 750 -12.23 65.66 51.29
CA ASP A 750 -11.77 65.59 49.89
C ASP A 750 -10.37 66.14 49.56
N GLY A 751 -9.60 66.52 50.57
CA GLY A 751 -8.37 67.24 50.31
C GLY A 751 -7.24 66.44 49.67
N CYS A 752 -6.34 67.19 49.08
CA CYS A 752 -5.13 66.73 48.44
C CYS A 752 -3.95 67.64 48.81
N PHE A 753 -2.74 67.09 48.76
CA PHE A 753 -1.52 67.88 48.79
C PHE A 753 -0.48 67.39 47.79
N GLN A 754 0.47 68.27 47.51
CA GLN A 754 1.65 67.95 46.73
C GLN A 754 2.85 68.77 47.19
N ASN A 755 3.99 68.10 47.36
CA ASN A 755 5.24 68.74 47.72
C ASN A 755 6.00 69.19 46.47
N PHE A 756 6.65 70.34 46.60
CA PHE A 756 7.54 70.95 45.63
C PHE A 756 8.86 71.31 46.33
N GLU A 757 9.90 71.62 45.56
CA GLU A 757 11.23 71.98 46.08
C GLU A 757 11.19 73.08 47.14
N LYS A 758 10.27 74.05 47.00
CA LYS A 758 10.21 75.25 47.85
C LYS A 758 8.89 75.40 48.63
N GLY A 759 8.08 74.34 48.70
CA GLY A 759 6.86 74.33 49.54
C GLY A 759 5.84 73.29 49.14
N THR A 760 4.69 73.34 49.79
CA THR A 760 3.59 72.37 49.59
C THR A 760 2.36 73.11 49.12
N VAL A 761 1.68 72.61 48.08
CA VAL A 761 0.35 73.10 47.73
C VAL A 761 -0.68 72.15 48.31
N MET A 762 -1.64 72.69 49.05
CA MET A 762 -2.77 71.95 49.60
C MET A 762 -4.07 72.48 49.05
N TRP A 763 -5.02 71.58 48.85
CA TRP A 763 -6.32 71.89 48.29
C TRP A 763 -7.40 71.05 48.97
N SER A 764 -8.58 71.64 49.15
CA SER A 764 -9.87 70.96 49.32
C SER A 764 -10.95 71.78 48.63
N SER A 765 -12.11 71.17 48.35
CA SER A 765 -13.23 71.86 47.70
C SER A 765 -13.68 73.13 48.46
N ALA A 766 -13.57 73.12 49.78
CA ALA A 766 -13.95 74.25 50.64
C ALA A 766 -12.86 75.31 50.81
N SER A 767 -11.59 75.00 50.53
CA SER A 767 -10.48 75.92 50.79
C SER A 767 -9.85 76.51 49.53
N GLY A 768 -9.93 75.84 48.39
CA GLY A 768 -9.13 76.20 47.21
C GLY A 768 -7.66 75.80 47.37
N ALA A 769 -6.85 76.01 46.32
CA ALA A 769 -5.47 75.53 46.29
C ALA A 769 -4.51 76.62 46.80
N HIS A 770 -3.87 76.38 47.94
CA HIS A 770 -3.02 77.37 48.60
C HIS A 770 -1.63 76.81 48.94
N LEU A 771 -0.65 77.72 48.90
CA LEU A 771 0.74 77.43 49.18
C LEU A 771 1.01 77.47 50.68
N ILE A 772 1.63 76.43 51.21
CA ILE A 772 2.30 76.38 52.50
C ILE A 772 3.81 76.44 52.27
N VAL A 773 4.45 77.51 52.76
CA VAL A 773 5.90 77.71 52.65
C VAL A 773 6.59 77.07 53.86
N PRO A 774 7.72 76.36 53.68
CA PRO A 774 8.48 75.82 54.80
C PRO A 774 8.96 76.94 55.72
N GLY A 775 8.65 76.83 57.01
CA GLY A 775 9.01 77.85 57.98
C GLY A 775 8.14 77.84 59.24
N PRO A 776 8.26 78.88 60.09
CA PRO A 776 7.63 78.91 61.41
C PRO A 776 6.10 78.76 61.39
N ILE A 777 5.42 79.30 60.37
CA ILE A 777 3.96 79.15 60.21
C ILE A 777 3.59 77.70 59.92
N GLN A 778 4.27 77.06 58.96
CA GLN A 778 4.07 75.63 58.66
C GLN A 778 4.36 74.77 59.90
N GLN A 779 5.46 75.01 60.61
CA GLN A 779 5.82 74.24 61.81
C GLN A 779 4.79 74.39 62.92
N SER A 780 4.28 75.61 63.14
CA SER A 780 3.18 75.85 64.09
C SER A 780 1.90 75.11 63.68
N TRP A 781 1.54 75.15 62.40
CA TRP A 781 0.38 74.45 61.87
C TRP A 781 0.53 72.92 61.97
N ALA A 782 1.72 72.39 61.65
CA ALA A 782 2.09 70.99 61.80
C ALA A 782 1.95 70.50 63.24
N GLY A 783 2.46 71.29 64.21
CA GLY A 783 2.35 71.00 65.64
C GLY A 783 0.91 70.98 66.16
N GLN A 784 -0.05 71.49 65.38
CA GLN A 784 -1.47 71.52 65.70
C GLN A 784 -2.29 70.47 64.91
N GLY A 785 -1.62 69.51 64.25
CA GLY A 785 -2.28 68.41 63.54
C GLY A 785 -2.63 68.72 62.07
N PHE A 786 -1.95 69.69 61.45
CA PHE A 786 -2.13 70.06 60.03
C PHE A 786 -3.61 70.30 59.67
N GLU A 787 -4.08 69.78 58.54
CA GLU A 787 -5.45 69.94 58.03
C GLU A 787 -6.49 69.15 58.83
N ALA A 788 -6.04 68.16 59.60
CA ALA A 788 -6.90 67.43 60.52
C ALA A 788 -7.17 68.22 61.82
N GLY A 789 -6.31 69.19 62.16
CA GLY A 789 -6.42 70.04 63.34
C GLY A 789 -7.53 71.08 63.30
N ALA A 790 -7.64 71.87 64.38
CA ALA A 790 -8.68 72.91 64.53
C ALA A 790 -8.60 74.03 63.48
N LEU A 791 -7.40 74.30 62.94
CA LEU A 791 -7.21 75.30 61.90
C LEU A 791 -7.73 74.86 60.52
N GLY A 792 -7.76 73.56 60.23
CA GLY A 792 -8.15 73.03 58.92
C GLY A 792 -7.18 73.42 57.80
N TYR A 793 -7.68 73.45 56.56
CA TYR A 793 -6.88 73.78 55.36
C TYR A 793 -6.53 75.28 55.28
N PRO A 794 -5.40 75.65 54.64
CA PRO A 794 -5.10 77.04 54.32
C PRO A 794 -6.13 77.63 53.34
N THR A 795 -6.53 78.88 53.57
CA THR A 795 -7.48 79.64 52.72
C THR A 795 -6.84 80.87 52.06
N SER A 796 -5.55 81.11 52.34
CA SER A 796 -4.74 82.11 51.66
C SER A 796 -3.30 81.61 51.51
N SER A 797 -2.50 82.29 50.69
CA SER A 797 -1.04 82.09 50.70
C SER A 797 -0.41 82.94 51.79
N GLN A 798 0.70 82.45 52.35
CA GLN A 798 1.47 83.22 53.33
C GLN A 798 1.87 84.59 52.75
N THR A 799 1.53 85.65 53.47
CA THR A 799 1.90 87.03 53.14
C THR A 799 2.91 87.51 54.16
N CYS A 800 4.02 88.08 53.71
CA CYS A 800 5.06 88.61 54.58
C CYS A 800 5.31 90.08 54.32
N THR A 801 5.81 90.80 55.33
CA THR A 801 6.40 92.13 55.16
C THR A 801 7.61 92.07 54.23
N ALA A 802 7.99 93.21 53.64
CA ALA A 802 9.07 93.27 52.66
C ALA A 802 10.43 92.78 53.21
N ASP A 803 10.69 93.05 54.49
CA ASP A 803 11.85 92.59 55.25
C ASP A 803 11.72 91.16 55.79
N ARG A 804 10.56 90.52 55.57
CA ARG A 804 10.18 89.19 56.08
C ARG A 804 10.24 89.07 57.61
N SER A 805 10.18 90.17 58.35
CA SER A 805 10.17 90.15 59.82
C SER A 805 8.81 89.76 60.42
N SER A 806 7.74 89.83 59.62
CA SER A 806 6.38 89.40 59.98
C SER A 806 5.72 88.69 58.80
N CYS A 807 5.07 87.55 59.06
CA CYS A 807 4.31 86.80 58.08
C CYS A 807 2.96 86.37 58.66
N SER A 808 1.91 86.27 57.84
CA SER A 808 0.61 85.75 58.24
C SER A 808 0.01 84.84 57.17
N GLN A 809 -0.79 83.87 57.60
CA GLN A 809 -1.55 83.00 56.74
C GLN A 809 -2.90 82.67 57.39
N THR A 810 -3.95 82.62 56.58
CA THR A 810 -5.30 82.27 57.03
C THR A 810 -5.62 80.82 56.70
N PHE A 811 -6.36 80.19 57.60
CA PHE A 811 -6.86 78.83 57.52
C PHE A 811 -8.38 78.84 57.71
N GLN A 812 -9.05 77.72 57.47
CA GLN A 812 -10.50 77.61 57.60
C GLN A 812 -10.99 78.01 59.00
N GLY A 813 -10.32 77.51 60.04
CA GLY A 813 -10.66 77.72 61.44
C GLY A 813 -9.89 78.84 62.14
N GLY A 814 -9.15 79.69 61.42
CA GLY A 814 -8.32 80.71 62.07
C GLY A 814 -7.22 81.33 61.21
N SER A 815 -6.20 81.87 61.86
CA SER A 815 -4.99 82.37 61.21
C SER A 815 -3.76 82.10 62.07
N ILE A 816 -2.59 82.03 61.43
CA ILE A 816 -1.30 82.01 62.13
C ILE A 816 -0.52 83.23 61.68
N THR A 817 -0.03 84.01 62.66
CA THR A 817 0.91 85.11 62.43
C THR A 817 2.23 84.78 63.08
N TRP A 818 3.34 84.98 62.37
CA TRP A 818 4.68 84.83 62.89
C TRP A 818 5.43 86.15 62.82
N THR A 819 6.19 86.48 63.87
CA THR A 819 7.13 87.61 63.87
C THR A 819 8.48 87.17 64.42
N THR A 820 9.56 87.82 64.00
CA THR A 820 10.92 87.55 64.49
C THR A 820 11.05 87.74 66.01
N ALA A 821 10.30 88.69 66.59
CA ALA A 821 10.32 88.98 68.02
C ALA A 821 9.36 88.10 68.85
N GLY A 822 8.24 87.65 68.28
CA GLY A 822 7.13 87.06 69.02
C GLY A 822 6.85 85.58 68.75
N GLY A 823 7.59 84.95 67.83
CA GLY A 823 7.33 83.57 67.42
C GLY A 823 6.01 83.43 66.66
N ALA A 824 5.55 82.19 66.47
CA ALA A 824 4.28 81.89 65.80
C ALA A 824 3.13 81.93 66.80
N ARG A 825 2.06 82.66 66.46
CA ARG A 825 0.83 82.76 67.26
C ARG A 825 -0.37 82.35 66.43
N THR A 826 -1.16 81.42 66.97
CA THR A 826 -2.42 80.98 66.37
C THR A 826 -3.58 81.77 66.94
N THR A 827 -4.51 82.18 66.07
CA THR A 827 -5.81 82.74 66.46
C THR A 827 -6.90 81.91 65.82
N LEU A 828 -7.69 81.20 66.63
CA LEU A 828 -8.84 80.40 66.17
C LEU A 828 -10.08 81.29 66.01
N ARG A 829 -10.96 80.92 65.08
CA ARG A 829 -12.28 81.53 64.87
C ARG A 829 -13.36 80.92 65.74
#